data_AF-A0A3S4V7K9-F1
#
_entry.id   AF-A0A3S4V7K9-F1
#
_cell.length_a   1.000
_cell.length_b   1.000
_cell.length_c   1.000
_cell.angle_alpha   90.00
_cell.angle_beta   90.00
_cell.angle_gamma   90.00
#
_symmetry.space_group_name_H-M   'P 1'
#
loop_
_entity.id
_entity.type
_entity.pdbx_description
1 polymer ?
#
loop_
_entity_poly.entity_id
_entity_poly.type
_entity_poly.pdbx_seq_one_letter_code
_entity_poly.pdbx_strand_id
1 'polypeptide(L)'
;MVDSHSGGDPRSPRHADPWWMNDPESMDDTHVFSRRALDNELRQERAAGGPRRGLSEDATGSYEPTHAMRPEDLEDEATDPSSAARDRDRVRRAATDDGSAVLSASDRWAHDADSSARRTRDDSDQSFQEGRYAAADSRKATRAARHEERGEYRRSAFWTVLGALVPGLGLWASRHHSRRRAGLVVTGLALAGLTAVVLTGFANPALVASVAVRPRVLNVISIGVPLLAVLLVGLLVVTHLDIRPRRITRTQRWISAILVGTLSLAIAAPMAIAARYAHDEAAALGKIFSESRSGTRPAIDYNQSVDEIWRQKPRVNVLLVGGDDSSSRNYRAHGEMNTDTMMVASIDTQTGNTTIIQIPRNLASLPFPEDSPLHKIYPKGFSNGHGDDSDFFANAVWSTVQNDHKDAMGATDYPGADALKLGIGEALGLNIDYFVMLDIDGLQKFVDAVGGVTVNVNERLPIAGNTEGKEPTGYIEIGPDQHLNGYRAMWYARSRSASTDYDRMGRQSCLIKAVLDQVSPQTVLTRFEAIASASGDMVISDIPQGMLPAFVALVIRMRGANVNRLLFTQGKNGFVAFDPNYSLMRNQVKDAIADASNVSNRNRPVTSASPRPSRTATATPKPSPTPSPSSSPTPTRVSQSVTDVCAYNPVQPQ
;
A
#
# COMPACT_ATOMS: atom_id res chain seq x y z
N MET A 1 -1.11 82.45 14.99
CA MET A 1 -2.48 82.55 15.55
C MET A 1 -2.88 81.12 15.88
N VAL A 2 -2.81 80.70 17.14
CA VAL A 2 -3.80 80.99 18.21
C VAL A 2 -5.07 80.19 17.88
N ASP A 3 -5.18 78.93 18.35
CA ASP A 3 -5.82 78.52 19.62
C ASP A 3 -7.34 78.28 19.43
N SER A 4 -8.06 77.39 20.14
CA SER A 4 -7.72 76.28 21.06
C SER A 4 -9.01 75.56 21.52
N HIS A 5 -8.94 74.27 21.91
CA HIS A 5 -9.90 73.55 22.80
C HIS A 5 -11.32 73.25 22.23
N SER A 6 -12.08 72.19 22.61
CA SER A 6 -11.87 71.11 23.61
C SER A 6 -12.73 69.86 23.30
N GLY A 7 -12.26 68.68 23.75
CA GLY A 7 -13.13 67.64 24.35
C GLY A 7 -13.48 66.41 23.51
N GLY A 8 -13.08 65.23 24.01
CA GLY A 8 -13.58 63.92 23.54
C GLY A 8 -12.49 62.88 23.37
N ASP A 9 -12.34 61.98 24.35
CA ASP A 9 -11.57 60.73 24.24
C ASP A 9 -12.37 59.67 23.44
N PRO A 10 -11.84 59.13 22.33
CA PRO A 10 -12.33 57.92 21.71
C PRO A 10 -11.27 56.82 21.81
N ARG A 11 -11.22 56.16 22.97
CA ARG A 11 -10.97 54.73 23.19
C ARG A 11 -10.04 54.07 22.18
N SER A 12 -8.91 53.58 22.69
CA SER A 12 -8.08 52.54 22.08
C SER A 12 -8.91 51.57 21.21
N PRO A 13 -8.46 51.24 19.99
CA PRO A 13 -9.04 50.11 19.28
C PRO A 13 -8.84 48.91 20.20
N ARG A 14 -9.94 48.32 20.68
CA ARG A 14 -9.88 47.03 21.36
C ARG A 14 -9.19 46.10 20.38
N HIS A 15 -8.06 45.53 20.80
CA HIS A 15 -7.44 44.43 20.07
C HIS A 15 -8.56 43.43 19.81
N ALA A 16 -8.86 43.17 18.54
CA ALA A 16 -9.69 42.04 18.21
C ALA A 16 -8.85 40.82 18.60
N ASP A 17 -9.35 40.04 19.56
CA ASP A 17 -8.64 38.85 20.01
C ASP A 17 -8.34 37.97 18.78
N PRO A 18 -7.06 37.67 18.52
CA PRO A 18 -6.70 36.99 17.30
C PRO A 18 -7.33 35.59 17.28
N TRP A 19 -7.78 35.18 16.10
CA TRP A 19 -8.69 34.06 15.88
C TRP A 19 -8.15 32.69 16.37
N TRP A 20 -6.85 32.58 16.64
CA TRP A 20 -6.22 31.39 17.23
C TRP A 20 -6.70 31.03 18.64
N MET A 21 -7.30 31.98 19.39
CA MET A 21 -7.87 31.68 20.72
C MET A 21 -9.13 30.79 20.71
N ASN A 22 -9.72 30.51 19.53
CA ASN A 22 -10.94 29.70 19.42
C ASN A 22 -10.73 28.33 18.72
N ASP A 23 -9.48 27.93 18.49
CA ASP A 23 -9.16 26.64 17.86
C ASP A 23 -8.69 25.61 18.92
N PRO A 24 -9.48 24.57 19.25
CA PRO A 24 -9.15 23.58 20.27
C PRO A 24 -8.07 22.55 19.83
N GLU A 25 -7.37 22.81 18.71
CA GLU A 25 -6.19 22.05 18.25
C GLU A 25 -4.94 22.94 18.02
N SER A 26 -4.97 24.23 18.38
CA SER A 26 -3.85 25.18 18.19
C SER A 26 -2.97 25.40 19.43
N MET A 27 -3.46 25.04 20.62
CA MET A 27 -2.71 25.09 21.88
C MET A 27 -2.27 23.70 22.31
N ASP A 28 -1.12 23.26 21.80
CA ASP A 28 -0.31 22.21 22.41
C ASP A 28 1.15 22.70 22.40
N ASP A 29 1.94 22.29 23.41
CA ASP A 29 3.42 22.27 23.40
C ASP A 29 4.28 23.45 23.92
N THR A 30 3.87 24.13 25.01
CA THR A 30 4.85 24.80 25.90
C THR A 30 4.75 24.38 27.36
N HIS A 31 5.19 23.15 27.68
CA HIS A 31 5.64 22.85 29.03
C HIS A 31 7.03 23.48 29.27
N VAL A 32 7.02 24.70 29.80
CA VAL A 32 8.22 25.40 30.26
C VAL A 32 8.84 24.65 31.44
N PHE A 33 9.86 23.84 31.17
CA PHE A 33 10.69 23.18 32.19
C PHE A 33 11.61 24.19 32.89
N SER A 34 11.01 25.10 33.66
CA SER A 34 11.77 25.97 34.56
C SER A 34 12.47 25.13 35.64
N ARG A 35 13.63 25.59 36.12
CA ARG A 35 14.39 24.91 37.22
C ARG A 35 13.54 24.59 38.46
N ARG A 36 12.45 25.32 38.71
CA ARG A 36 11.52 25.06 39.84
C ARG A 36 10.69 23.79 39.67
N ALA A 37 10.40 23.35 38.44
CA ALA A 37 9.71 22.08 38.20
C ALA A 37 10.63 20.90 38.57
N LEU A 38 11.90 20.98 38.13
CA LEU A 38 12.94 19.99 38.41
C LEU A 38 13.19 19.80 39.92
N ASP A 39 13.21 20.89 40.69
CA ASP A 39 13.33 20.85 42.16
C ASP A 39 12.14 20.17 42.86
N ASN A 40 10.97 20.10 42.22
CA ASN A 40 9.78 19.44 42.78
C ASN A 40 9.70 17.96 42.42
N GLU A 41 10.05 17.56 41.19
CA GLU A 41 10.19 16.14 40.80
C GLU A 41 11.22 15.42 41.68
N LEU A 42 12.41 16.01 41.85
CA LEU A 42 13.48 15.46 42.70
C LEU A 42 13.09 15.36 44.19
N ARG A 43 12.05 16.09 44.63
CA ARG A 43 11.47 15.95 45.99
C ARG A 43 10.43 14.83 46.03
N GLN A 44 9.63 14.65 44.99
CA GLN A 44 8.65 13.56 44.92
C GLN A 44 9.34 12.19 44.83
N GLU A 45 10.40 12.05 44.04
CA GLU A 45 11.20 10.80 44.00
C GLU A 45 11.81 10.45 45.36
N ARG A 46 12.24 11.46 46.15
CA ARG A 46 12.76 11.25 47.51
C ARG A 46 11.68 10.93 48.54
N ALA A 47 10.42 11.30 48.29
CA ALA A 47 9.30 11.04 49.19
C ALA A 47 8.70 9.63 49.04
N ALA A 48 8.90 8.98 47.88
CA ALA A 48 8.35 7.65 47.59
C ALA A 48 9.00 6.48 48.38
N GLY A 49 10.06 6.74 49.16
CA GLY A 49 10.82 5.74 49.91
C GLY A 49 10.39 5.54 51.37
N GLY A 50 9.18 5.02 51.64
CA GLY A 50 8.76 4.71 53.03
C GLY A 50 7.44 3.93 53.15
N PRO A 51 7.33 2.86 53.97
CA PRO A 51 6.15 1.99 54.00
C PRO A 51 5.19 2.25 55.18
N ARG A 52 3.86 2.25 54.92
CA ARG A 52 2.72 1.84 55.81
C ARG A 52 1.38 2.04 55.08
N ARG A 53 0.48 1.04 54.97
CA ARG A 53 -0.50 0.47 55.94
C ARG A 53 -1.75 1.34 56.19
N GLY A 54 -2.94 0.76 56.00
CA GLY A 54 -4.19 1.16 56.68
C GLY A 54 -5.47 1.05 55.82
N LEU A 55 -6.43 0.23 56.26
CA LEU A 55 -7.78 0.07 55.68
C LEU A 55 -8.84 0.73 56.58
N SER A 56 -9.88 1.32 55.97
CA SER A 56 -11.30 1.42 56.44
C SER A 56 -12.05 2.32 55.46
N GLU A 57 -13.01 1.86 54.66
CA GLU A 57 -14.44 1.69 55.02
C GLU A 57 -15.11 2.96 55.57
N ASP A 58 -16.06 3.55 54.81
CA ASP A 58 -17.46 3.67 55.27
C ASP A 58 -18.47 4.12 54.17
N ALA A 59 -19.77 3.81 54.41
CA ALA A 59 -21.03 4.26 53.76
C ALA A 59 -21.19 4.16 52.22
N THR A 60 -22.08 3.38 51.57
CA THR A 60 -23.48 2.87 51.77
C THR A 60 -24.65 3.75 51.27
N GLY A 61 -25.48 3.14 50.40
CA GLY A 61 -26.84 3.56 50.01
C GLY A 61 -26.97 4.61 48.89
N SER A 62 -27.94 4.56 47.98
CA SER A 62 -28.95 3.52 47.67
C SER A 62 -29.76 3.96 46.43
N TYR A 63 -29.99 3.10 45.44
CA TYR A 63 -31.19 3.17 44.58
C TYR A 63 -31.48 1.79 43.98
N GLU A 64 -32.71 1.29 44.17
CA GLU A 64 -33.14 -0.06 43.75
C GLU A 64 -33.73 -0.07 42.33
N PRO A 65 -33.80 -1.26 41.67
CA PRO A 65 -34.16 -1.40 40.27
C PRO A 65 -35.67 -1.59 40.03
N THR A 66 -36.15 -1.24 38.84
CA THR A 66 -37.53 -1.51 38.42
C THR A 66 -37.62 -2.38 37.15
N HIS A 67 -38.22 -3.56 37.36
CA HIS A 67 -39.02 -4.38 36.46
C HIS A 67 -38.58 -4.73 35.02
N ALA A 68 -38.50 -6.04 34.80
CA ALA A 68 -38.63 -6.68 33.49
C ALA A 68 -40.08 -6.67 32.96
N MET A 69 -40.25 -6.71 31.63
CA MET A 69 -41.33 -7.49 31.01
C MET A 69 -41.05 -7.89 29.54
N ARG A 70 -41.87 -8.81 29.04
CA ARG A 70 -41.77 -9.53 27.74
C ARG A 70 -42.26 -8.68 26.55
N PRO A 71 -41.94 -9.07 25.30
CA PRO A 71 -42.65 -8.61 24.11
C PRO A 71 -43.71 -9.63 23.64
N GLU A 72 -44.97 -9.21 23.68
CA GLU A 72 -46.21 -9.71 23.03
C GLU A 72 -47.13 -8.46 23.03
N ASP A 73 -47.96 -8.08 22.05
CA ASP A 73 -48.12 -8.42 20.63
C ASP A 73 -48.86 -7.23 19.96
N LEU A 74 -48.83 -7.14 18.62
CA LEU A 74 -49.98 -6.60 17.86
C LEU A 74 -50.15 -7.41 16.58
N GLU A 75 -51.25 -8.15 16.54
CA GLU A 75 -51.73 -8.97 15.43
C GLU A 75 -52.45 -8.11 14.37
N ASP A 76 -52.65 -8.70 13.19
CA ASP A 76 -53.89 -8.67 12.37
C ASP A 76 -53.57 -8.98 10.90
N GLU A 77 -54.28 -9.83 10.17
CA GLU A 77 -55.16 -10.95 10.56
C GLU A 77 -55.22 -11.95 9.37
N ALA A 78 -55.35 -13.25 9.67
CA ALA A 78 -55.95 -14.35 8.89
C ALA A 78 -55.98 -14.33 7.33
N THR A 79 -55.73 -15.45 6.65
CA THR A 79 -56.47 -16.71 6.88
C THR A 79 -55.70 -17.97 6.50
N ASP A 80 -55.94 -19.02 7.29
CA ASP A 80 -55.25 -20.31 7.27
C ASP A 80 -56.20 -21.45 6.75
N PRO A 81 -56.25 -22.69 7.29
CA PRO A 81 -55.75 -23.89 6.60
C PRO A 81 -56.83 -24.87 6.13
N SER A 82 -56.44 -25.92 5.38
CA SER A 82 -56.22 -27.26 5.99
C SER A 82 -56.32 -28.47 5.04
N SER A 83 -55.46 -29.45 5.34
CA SER A 83 -55.62 -30.91 5.18
C SER A 83 -56.53 -31.49 4.06
N ALA A 84 -55.94 -32.37 3.24
CA ALA A 84 -56.10 -33.81 3.47
C ALA A 84 -55.09 -34.64 2.66
N ALA A 85 -54.72 -35.81 3.19
CA ALA A 85 -53.91 -36.82 2.50
C ALA A 85 -54.78 -37.72 1.59
N ARG A 86 -54.10 -38.63 0.86
CA ARG A 86 -54.63 -39.66 -0.08
C ARG A 86 -54.88 -39.14 -1.50
N ASP A 87 -54.78 -39.95 -2.55
CA ASP A 87 -54.16 -41.26 -2.83
C ASP A 87 -54.28 -41.46 -4.36
N ARG A 88 -53.55 -42.41 -4.97
CA ARG A 88 -53.74 -42.90 -6.36
C ARG A 88 -53.32 -41.93 -7.51
N ASP A 89 -52.91 -42.40 -8.68
CA ASP A 89 -52.71 -43.77 -9.15
C ASP A 89 -51.49 -43.89 -10.07
N ARG A 90 -50.74 -44.99 -9.98
CA ARG A 90 -49.62 -45.33 -10.89
C ARG A 90 -49.62 -46.83 -11.16
N VAL A 91 -50.17 -47.26 -12.30
CA VAL A 91 -50.32 -48.69 -12.61
C VAL A 91 -49.78 -49.06 -14.00
N ARG A 92 -48.69 -49.86 -13.96
CA ARG A 92 -48.26 -50.94 -14.88
C ARG A 92 -48.17 -50.69 -16.40
N ARG A 93 -46.99 -51.02 -16.94
CA ARG A 93 -46.74 -52.41 -17.39
C ARG A 93 -45.25 -52.76 -17.46
N ALA A 94 -44.91 -53.99 -17.06
CA ALA A 94 -43.60 -54.61 -17.22
C ALA A 94 -43.75 -56.15 -17.19
N ALA A 95 -43.04 -56.83 -18.10
CA ALA A 95 -42.77 -58.28 -18.15
C ALA A 95 -44.02 -59.23 -18.21
N THR A 96 -43.93 -60.51 -18.56
CA THR A 96 -42.85 -61.35 -19.15
C THR A 96 -43.29 -61.82 -20.58
N ASP A 97 -42.82 -62.85 -21.30
CA ASP A 97 -41.83 -63.94 -21.05
C ASP A 97 -41.21 -64.47 -22.38
N ASP A 98 -40.37 -65.50 -22.27
CA ASP A 98 -39.72 -66.34 -23.30
C ASP A 98 -40.69 -67.34 -24.01
N GLY A 99 -40.27 -67.97 -25.13
CA GLY A 99 -41.06 -69.05 -25.78
C GLY A 99 -40.60 -69.45 -27.19
N SER A 100 -40.04 -70.66 -27.34
CA SER A 100 -39.33 -71.11 -28.54
C SER A 100 -40.07 -72.15 -29.41
N ALA A 101 -39.76 -72.08 -30.72
CA ALA A 101 -39.57 -73.21 -31.66
C ALA A 101 -40.76 -73.98 -32.31
N VAL A 102 -40.37 -74.66 -33.41
CA VAL A 102 -40.96 -75.82 -34.13
C VAL A 102 -41.96 -75.56 -35.28
N LEU A 103 -41.40 -75.70 -36.49
CA LEU A 103 -41.88 -76.46 -37.67
C LEU A 103 -43.38 -76.84 -37.78
N SER A 104 -44.00 -76.51 -38.92
CA SER A 104 -44.46 -77.55 -39.87
C SER A 104 -44.67 -76.96 -41.28
N ALA A 105 -44.39 -77.76 -42.30
CA ALA A 105 -44.85 -77.53 -43.67
C ALA A 105 -46.20 -78.22 -43.90
N SER A 106 -46.98 -77.73 -44.86
CA SER A 106 -47.55 -78.52 -45.97
C SER A 106 -48.50 -77.70 -46.85
N ASP A 107 -48.35 -77.85 -48.17
CA ASP A 107 -49.42 -78.03 -49.19
C ASP A 107 -50.63 -77.08 -49.31
N ARG A 108 -51.32 -76.98 -50.45
CA ARG A 108 -50.97 -76.97 -51.89
C ARG A 108 -52.25 -76.57 -52.67
N TRP A 109 -52.10 -76.07 -53.90
CA TRP A 109 -53.15 -75.92 -54.94
C TRP A 109 -54.21 -74.80 -54.75
N ALA A 110 -54.83 -74.25 -55.81
CA ALA A 110 -54.43 -74.02 -57.22
C ALA A 110 -55.51 -73.15 -57.95
N HIS A 111 -55.13 -72.44 -59.02
CA HIS A 111 -55.98 -71.90 -60.12
C HIS A 111 -57.10 -70.89 -59.75
N ASP A 112 -57.59 -69.99 -60.62
CA ASP A 112 -57.12 -69.42 -61.90
C ASP A 112 -57.90 -68.11 -62.19
N ALA A 113 -57.39 -67.27 -63.11
CA ALA A 113 -58.05 -66.07 -63.68
C ALA A 113 -58.38 -64.92 -62.69
N ASP A 114 -58.51 -63.65 -63.11
CA ASP A 114 -58.71 -63.09 -64.45
C ASP A 114 -57.82 -61.85 -64.72
N SER A 115 -57.58 -61.54 -66.00
CA SER A 115 -56.60 -60.57 -66.47
C SER A 115 -57.23 -59.49 -67.37
N SER A 116 -57.59 -58.31 -66.82
CA SER A 116 -57.98 -57.15 -67.66
C SER A 116 -58.03 -55.77 -66.95
N ALA A 117 -56.91 -55.28 -66.41
CA ALA A 117 -56.83 -53.86 -65.97
C ALA A 117 -55.42 -53.22 -66.01
N ARG A 118 -54.53 -53.64 -66.92
CA ARG A 118 -53.25 -52.94 -67.18
C ARG A 118 -53.32 -52.08 -68.44
N ARG A 119 -53.29 -50.76 -68.24
CA ARG A 119 -52.81 -49.64 -69.10
C ARG A 119 -53.67 -48.40 -68.80
N THR A 120 -53.03 -47.28 -68.42
CA THR A 120 -53.52 -45.91 -68.09
C THR A 120 -53.31 -45.42 -66.65
N ARG A 121 -52.82 -46.24 -65.71
CA ARG A 121 -52.63 -45.83 -64.30
C ARG A 121 -51.23 -46.15 -63.73
N ASP A 122 -50.20 -45.96 -64.55
CA ASP A 122 -48.79 -46.26 -64.21
C ASP A 122 -47.87 -45.04 -64.49
N ASP A 123 -47.99 -44.42 -65.67
CA ASP A 123 -47.20 -43.20 -66.03
C ASP A 123 -47.45 -41.99 -65.13
N SER A 124 -48.67 -41.81 -64.62
CA SER A 124 -49.01 -40.68 -63.75
C SER A 124 -48.50 -40.83 -62.32
N ASP A 125 -48.26 -42.05 -61.84
CA ASP A 125 -47.71 -42.31 -60.50
C ASP A 125 -46.18 -42.38 -60.52
N GLN A 126 -45.56 -42.92 -61.59
CA GLN A 126 -44.09 -42.92 -61.72
C GLN A 126 -43.53 -41.49 -61.81
N SER A 127 -44.11 -40.63 -62.65
CA SER A 127 -43.70 -39.22 -62.76
C SER A 127 -43.91 -38.41 -61.46
N PHE A 128 -44.95 -38.72 -60.68
CA PHE A 128 -45.21 -38.09 -59.38
C PHE A 128 -44.29 -38.62 -58.26
N GLN A 129 -43.88 -39.89 -58.33
CA GLN A 129 -42.86 -40.49 -57.46
C GLN A 129 -41.48 -39.91 -57.75
N GLU A 130 -41.02 -39.90 -59.00
CA GLU A 130 -39.72 -39.33 -59.40
C GLU A 130 -39.59 -37.85 -59.00
N GLY A 131 -40.65 -37.05 -59.22
CA GLY A 131 -40.71 -35.67 -58.75
C GLY A 131 -40.55 -35.53 -57.23
N ARG A 132 -41.09 -36.47 -56.44
CA ARG A 132 -40.91 -36.51 -54.97
C ARG A 132 -39.51 -36.95 -54.57
N TYR A 133 -38.91 -37.94 -55.24
CA TYR A 133 -37.53 -38.37 -54.95
C TYR A 133 -36.52 -37.26 -55.29
N ALA A 134 -36.64 -36.62 -56.46
CA ALA A 134 -35.82 -35.46 -56.83
C ALA A 134 -36.03 -34.27 -55.86
N ALA A 135 -37.27 -34.02 -55.42
CA ALA A 135 -37.55 -33.02 -54.39
C ALA A 135 -37.02 -33.40 -52.99
N ALA A 136 -36.90 -34.68 -52.66
CA ALA A 136 -36.37 -35.16 -51.40
C ALA A 136 -34.84 -35.11 -51.36
N ASP A 137 -34.15 -35.50 -52.44
CA ASP A 137 -32.70 -35.44 -52.54
C ASP A 137 -32.18 -34.00 -52.70
N SER A 138 -32.87 -33.14 -53.45
CA SER A 138 -32.56 -31.70 -53.45
C SER A 138 -32.75 -31.07 -52.06
N ARG A 139 -33.78 -31.46 -51.29
CA ARG A 139 -33.93 -31.06 -49.88
C ARG A 139 -32.81 -31.62 -48.98
N LYS A 140 -32.40 -32.88 -49.14
CA LYS A 140 -31.25 -33.46 -48.42
C LYS A 140 -29.96 -32.72 -48.73
N ALA A 141 -29.64 -32.51 -50.01
CA ALA A 141 -28.45 -31.77 -50.46
C ALA A 141 -28.45 -30.33 -49.91
N THR A 142 -29.59 -29.63 -49.98
CA THR A 142 -29.74 -28.28 -49.40
C THR A 142 -29.56 -28.30 -47.87
N ARG A 143 -30.02 -29.36 -47.18
CA ARG A 143 -29.89 -29.51 -45.73
C ARG A 143 -28.46 -29.88 -45.31
N ALA A 144 -27.76 -30.69 -46.12
CA ALA A 144 -26.35 -31.03 -45.95
C ALA A 144 -25.47 -29.77 -46.15
N ALA A 145 -25.65 -29.04 -47.25
CA ALA A 145 -24.94 -27.79 -47.51
C ALA A 145 -25.16 -26.75 -46.39
N ARG A 146 -26.40 -26.59 -45.88
CA ARG A 146 -26.67 -25.74 -44.70
C ARG A 146 -26.01 -26.23 -43.41
N HIS A 147 -25.83 -27.54 -43.23
CA HIS A 147 -25.09 -28.09 -42.09
C HIS A 147 -23.59 -27.82 -42.22
N GLU A 148 -23.04 -27.94 -43.43
CA GLU A 148 -21.64 -27.66 -43.74
C GLU A 148 -21.30 -26.17 -43.60
N GLU A 149 -22.12 -25.26 -44.16
CA GLU A 149 -22.01 -23.81 -43.95
C GLU A 149 -22.09 -23.41 -42.46
N ARG A 150 -22.98 -24.05 -41.68
CA ARG A 150 -23.04 -23.86 -40.22
C ARG A 150 -21.77 -24.37 -39.52
N GLY A 151 -21.19 -25.47 -40.02
CA GLY A 151 -19.91 -26.01 -39.54
C GLY A 151 -18.75 -25.07 -39.81
N GLU A 152 -18.62 -24.55 -41.03
CA GLU A 152 -17.60 -23.55 -41.39
C GLU A 152 -17.74 -22.27 -40.54
N TYR A 153 -18.96 -21.75 -40.37
CA TYR A 153 -19.21 -20.58 -39.55
C TYR A 153 -18.76 -20.78 -38.09
N ARG A 154 -19.15 -21.91 -37.47
CA ARG A 154 -18.73 -22.26 -36.10
C ARG A 154 -17.21 -22.40 -35.98
N ARG A 155 -16.54 -23.01 -36.97
CA ARG A 155 -15.08 -23.08 -37.02
C ARG A 155 -14.44 -21.69 -37.12
N SER A 156 -14.96 -20.80 -37.96
CA SER A 156 -14.44 -19.43 -38.09
C SER A 156 -14.57 -18.63 -36.78
N ALA A 157 -15.69 -18.77 -36.07
CA ALA A 157 -15.90 -18.17 -34.75
C ALA A 157 -14.92 -18.73 -33.69
N PHE A 158 -14.74 -20.05 -33.64
CA PHE A 158 -13.79 -20.70 -32.73
C PHE A 158 -12.35 -20.20 -32.92
N TRP A 159 -11.87 -20.13 -34.16
CA TRP A 159 -10.54 -19.60 -34.46
C TRP A 159 -10.42 -18.09 -34.23
N THR A 160 -11.52 -17.33 -34.33
CA THR A 160 -11.55 -15.91 -33.93
C THR A 160 -11.35 -15.76 -32.41
N VAL A 161 -12.06 -16.56 -31.60
CA VAL A 161 -11.91 -16.58 -30.14
C VAL A 161 -10.48 -16.98 -29.74
N LEU A 162 -9.93 -18.03 -30.35
CA LEU A 162 -8.54 -18.45 -30.12
C LEU A 162 -7.52 -17.35 -30.48
N GLY A 163 -7.75 -16.61 -31.58
CA GLY A 163 -6.89 -15.48 -31.97
C GLY A 163 -6.98 -14.26 -31.05
N ALA A 164 -8.05 -14.14 -30.26
CA ALA A 164 -8.18 -13.12 -29.22
C ALA A 164 -7.50 -13.54 -27.90
N LEU A 165 -7.51 -14.83 -27.57
CA LEU A 165 -6.80 -15.38 -26.41
C LEU A 165 -5.28 -15.43 -26.60
N VAL A 166 -4.82 -15.77 -27.81
CA VAL A 166 -3.40 -15.87 -28.15
C VAL A 166 -3.15 -15.16 -29.48
N PRO A 167 -2.38 -14.05 -29.50
CA PRO A 167 -2.08 -13.31 -30.73
C PRO A 167 -1.55 -14.20 -31.85
N GLY A 168 -2.11 -14.02 -33.05
CA GLY A 168 -1.74 -14.77 -34.26
C GLY A 168 -2.32 -16.19 -34.36
N LEU A 169 -2.87 -16.77 -33.28
CA LEU A 169 -3.27 -18.19 -33.28
C LEU A 169 -4.49 -18.46 -34.19
N GLY A 170 -5.37 -17.48 -34.38
CA GLY A 170 -6.46 -17.57 -35.35
C GLY A 170 -6.02 -17.63 -36.82
N LEU A 171 -4.84 -17.09 -37.17
CA LEU A 171 -4.30 -17.14 -38.55
C LEU A 171 -3.83 -18.53 -38.95
N TRP A 172 -3.68 -19.47 -38.01
CA TRP A 172 -3.34 -20.86 -38.31
C TRP A 172 -4.44 -21.54 -39.16
N ALA A 173 -5.69 -21.09 -39.01
CA ALA A 173 -6.83 -21.52 -39.82
C ALA A 173 -6.96 -20.79 -41.17
N SER A 174 -6.08 -19.84 -41.49
CA SER A 174 -6.10 -19.13 -42.77
C SER A 174 -6.09 -20.10 -43.95
N ARG A 175 -6.72 -19.74 -45.07
CA ARG A 175 -6.60 -20.50 -46.33
C ARG A 175 -5.26 -20.23 -47.04
N HIS A 176 -4.53 -19.17 -46.68
CA HIS A 176 -3.28 -18.78 -47.33
C HIS A 176 -2.04 -19.21 -46.51
N HIS A 177 -1.13 -19.93 -47.17
CA HIS A 177 0.06 -20.49 -46.52
C HIS A 177 1.02 -19.44 -45.92
N SER A 178 1.15 -18.27 -46.56
CA SER A 178 1.91 -17.13 -46.03
C SER A 178 1.31 -16.57 -44.74
N ARG A 179 -0.02 -16.46 -44.65
CA ARG A 179 -0.74 -15.99 -43.46
C ARG A 179 -0.63 -16.97 -42.29
N ARG A 180 -0.64 -18.29 -42.56
CA ARG A 180 -0.35 -19.32 -41.54
C ARG A 180 1.06 -19.18 -40.96
N ARG A 181 2.08 -19.01 -41.81
CA ARG A 181 3.47 -18.77 -41.36
C ARG A 181 3.59 -17.49 -40.52
N ALA A 182 2.94 -16.40 -40.94
CA ALA A 182 2.89 -15.18 -40.15
C ALA A 182 2.21 -15.38 -38.79
N GLY A 183 1.09 -16.11 -38.73
CA GLY A 183 0.42 -16.48 -37.49
C GLY A 183 1.32 -17.27 -36.53
N LEU A 184 2.05 -18.27 -37.03
CA LEU A 184 3.03 -19.03 -36.25
C LEU A 184 4.13 -18.14 -35.65
N VAL A 185 4.68 -17.20 -36.44
CA VAL A 185 5.71 -16.26 -35.97
C VAL A 185 5.16 -15.31 -34.90
N VAL A 186 3.98 -14.71 -35.12
CA VAL A 186 3.35 -13.79 -34.16
C VAL A 186 3.04 -14.51 -32.85
N THR A 187 2.47 -15.72 -32.90
CA THR A 187 2.22 -16.54 -31.71
C THR A 187 3.52 -16.91 -31.00
N GLY A 188 4.57 -17.31 -31.73
CA GLY A 188 5.87 -17.64 -31.16
C GLY A 188 6.52 -16.45 -30.44
N LEU A 189 6.51 -15.27 -31.04
CA LEU A 189 7.02 -14.05 -30.43
C LEU A 189 6.20 -13.61 -29.20
N ALA A 190 4.87 -13.68 -29.27
CA ALA A 190 4.01 -13.35 -28.14
C ALA A 190 4.24 -14.29 -26.94
N LEU A 191 4.35 -15.60 -27.18
CA LEU A 191 4.67 -16.58 -26.15
C LEU A 191 6.08 -16.40 -25.60
N ALA A 192 7.09 -16.21 -26.46
CA ALA A 192 8.47 -15.98 -26.01
C ALA A 192 8.61 -14.71 -25.15
N GLY A 193 7.94 -13.61 -25.54
CA GLY A 193 7.89 -12.38 -24.76
C GLY A 193 7.20 -12.57 -23.41
N LEU A 194 6.04 -13.23 -23.39
CA LEU A 194 5.33 -13.56 -22.15
C LEU A 194 6.19 -14.44 -21.22
N THR A 195 6.82 -15.49 -21.75
CA THR A 195 7.71 -16.37 -20.99
C THR A 195 8.92 -15.60 -20.44
N ALA A 196 9.54 -14.69 -21.22
CA ALA A 196 10.64 -13.86 -20.74
C ALA A 196 10.23 -12.94 -19.58
N VAL A 197 9.07 -12.29 -19.68
CA VAL A 197 8.51 -11.44 -18.60
C VAL A 197 8.22 -12.27 -17.35
N VAL A 198 7.55 -13.42 -17.50
CA VAL A 198 7.22 -14.32 -16.37
C VAL A 198 8.47 -14.85 -15.69
N LEU A 199 9.45 -15.36 -16.45
CA LEU A 199 10.72 -15.87 -15.90
C LEU A 199 11.49 -14.76 -15.18
N THR A 200 11.53 -13.54 -15.73
CA THR A 200 12.21 -12.41 -15.09
C THR A 200 11.51 -12.02 -13.78
N GLY A 201 10.18 -11.99 -13.76
CA GLY A 201 9.38 -11.69 -12.56
C GLY A 201 9.58 -12.70 -11.42
N PHE A 202 9.67 -13.99 -11.73
CA PHE A 202 9.98 -15.02 -10.73
C PHE A 202 11.45 -15.05 -10.31
N ALA A 203 12.39 -14.81 -11.23
CA ALA A 203 13.82 -14.85 -10.93
C ALA A 203 14.32 -13.63 -10.14
N ASN A 204 13.77 -12.44 -10.41
CA ASN A 204 14.17 -11.21 -9.71
C ASN A 204 13.00 -10.21 -9.56
N PRO A 205 12.09 -10.43 -8.60
CA PRO A 205 10.95 -9.54 -8.37
C PRO A 205 11.38 -8.13 -7.92
N ALA A 206 12.54 -7.99 -7.27
CA ALA A 206 13.09 -6.68 -6.88
C ALA A 206 13.51 -5.85 -8.09
N LEU A 207 14.16 -6.47 -9.09
CA LEU A 207 14.46 -5.83 -10.37
C LEU A 207 13.16 -5.35 -11.04
N VAL A 208 12.14 -6.21 -11.14
CA VAL A 208 10.86 -5.85 -11.78
C VAL A 208 10.19 -4.68 -11.06
N ALA A 209 10.13 -4.67 -9.73
CA ALA A 209 9.64 -3.54 -8.95
C ALA A 209 10.44 -2.24 -9.21
N SER A 210 11.78 -2.32 -9.25
CA SER A 210 12.63 -1.16 -9.57
C SER A 210 12.52 -0.66 -11.02
N VAL A 211 12.10 -1.53 -11.96
CA VAL A 211 11.92 -1.19 -13.37
C VAL A 211 10.53 -0.60 -13.64
N ALA A 212 9.50 -1.07 -12.93
CA ALA A 212 8.14 -0.56 -13.03
C ALA A 212 8.08 0.95 -12.73
N VAL A 213 8.74 1.39 -11.66
CA VAL A 213 8.76 2.79 -11.20
C VAL A 213 9.65 3.73 -12.03
N ARG A 214 10.24 3.27 -13.15
CA ARG A 214 11.10 4.10 -14.00
C ARG A 214 10.25 5.05 -14.84
N PRO A 215 10.46 6.39 -14.79
CA PRO A 215 9.66 7.35 -15.55
C PRO A 215 9.66 7.08 -17.07
N ARG A 216 10.81 6.68 -17.64
CA ARG A 216 10.92 6.28 -19.06
C ARG A 216 10.08 5.04 -19.38
N VAL A 217 9.97 4.07 -18.47
CA VAL A 217 9.21 2.83 -18.67
C VAL A 217 7.71 3.12 -18.58
N LEU A 218 7.27 3.87 -17.58
CA LEU A 218 5.87 4.30 -17.44
C LEU A 218 5.39 5.08 -18.66
N ASN A 219 6.19 6.03 -19.18
CA ASN A 219 5.89 6.77 -20.40
C ASN A 219 5.85 5.87 -21.66
N VAL A 220 6.74 4.89 -21.78
CA VAL A 220 6.70 3.91 -22.87
C VAL A 220 5.48 3.00 -22.77
N ILE A 221 5.05 2.64 -21.56
CA ILE A 221 3.84 1.84 -21.33
C ILE A 221 2.59 2.64 -21.70
N SER A 222 2.46 3.89 -21.22
CA SER A 222 1.26 4.72 -21.44
C SER A 222 0.99 5.01 -22.92
N ILE A 223 2.03 5.08 -23.77
CA ILE A 223 1.90 5.27 -25.23
C ILE A 223 1.92 3.94 -25.98
N GLY A 224 2.81 3.01 -25.60
CA GLY A 224 3.05 1.76 -26.32
C GLY A 224 1.93 0.72 -26.14
N VAL A 225 1.30 0.65 -24.97
CA VAL A 225 0.20 -0.29 -24.70
C VAL A 225 -1.04 0.03 -25.54
N PRO A 226 -1.52 1.29 -25.66
CA PRO A 226 -2.61 1.63 -26.58
C PRO A 226 -2.29 1.30 -28.05
N LEU A 227 -1.06 1.57 -28.50
CA LEU A 227 -0.63 1.23 -29.88
C LEU A 227 -0.64 -0.29 -30.11
N LEU A 228 -0.15 -1.08 -29.14
CA LEU A 228 -0.21 -2.53 -29.19
C LEU A 228 -1.66 -3.05 -29.16
N ALA A 229 -2.55 -2.42 -28.39
CA ALA A 229 -3.98 -2.77 -28.37
C ALA A 229 -4.62 -2.56 -29.74
N VAL A 230 -4.35 -1.43 -30.40
CA VAL A 230 -4.82 -1.15 -31.78
C VAL A 230 -4.27 -2.18 -32.76
N LEU A 231 -2.99 -2.57 -32.64
CA LEU A 231 -2.38 -3.59 -33.49
C LEU A 231 -3.02 -4.98 -33.28
N LEU A 232 -3.26 -5.38 -32.03
CA LEU A 232 -3.88 -6.67 -31.70
C LEU A 232 -5.36 -6.72 -32.12
N VAL A 233 -6.11 -5.63 -31.94
CA VAL A 233 -7.48 -5.49 -32.46
C VAL A 233 -7.49 -5.55 -33.99
N GLY A 234 -6.58 -4.83 -34.66
CA GLY A 234 -6.41 -4.89 -36.11
C GLY A 234 -6.09 -6.31 -36.60
N LEU A 235 -5.18 -7.01 -35.93
CA LEU A 235 -4.84 -8.40 -36.20
C LEU A 235 -6.05 -9.33 -36.04
N LEU A 236 -6.83 -9.18 -34.96
CA LEU A 236 -8.05 -9.96 -34.71
C LEU A 236 -9.08 -9.73 -35.82
N VAL A 237 -9.34 -8.47 -36.18
CA VAL A 237 -10.28 -8.10 -37.24
C VAL A 237 -9.83 -8.68 -38.58
N VAL A 238 -8.58 -8.47 -38.99
CA VAL A 238 -8.03 -9.02 -40.25
C VAL A 238 -8.09 -10.55 -40.27
N THR A 239 -7.77 -11.20 -39.14
CA THR A 239 -7.86 -12.66 -38.99
C THR A 239 -9.30 -13.14 -39.21
N HIS A 240 -10.28 -12.52 -38.56
CA HIS A 240 -11.70 -12.85 -38.74
C HIS A 240 -12.17 -12.64 -40.19
N LEU A 241 -11.75 -11.54 -40.83
CA LEU A 241 -12.10 -11.23 -42.21
C LEU A 241 -11.51 -12.22 -43.24
N ASP A 242 -10.40 -12.89 -42.91
CA ASP A 242 -9.73 -13.92 -43.72
C ASP A 242 -10.36 -15.32 -43.56
N ILE A 243 -10.70 -15.72 -42.32
CA ILE A 243 -11.20 -17.07 -42.02
C ILE A 243 -12.72 -17.23 -42.18
N ARG A 244 -13.50 -16.14 -42.24
CA ARG A 244 -14.96 -16.20 -42.42
C ARG A 244 -15.36 -16.87 -43.76
N PRO A 245 -16.49 -17.61 -43.80
CA PRO A 245 -16.99 -18.17 -45.06
C PRO A 245 -17.41 -17.07 -46.05
N ARG A 246 -17.31 -17.35 -47.35
CA ARG A 246 -17.63 -16.38 -48.43
C ARG A 246 -19.12 -16.03 -48.52
N ARG A 247 -20.00 -16.91 -48.03
CA ARG A 247 -21.46 -16.71 -47.96
C ARG A 247 -21.85 -16.63 -46.49
N ILE A 248 -22.32 -15.46 -46.06
CA ILE A 248 -22.86 -15.22 -44.71
C ILE A 248 -24.23 -14.57 -44.81
N THR A 249 -25.17 -15.01 -43.98
CA THR A 249 -26.48 -14.36 -43.84
C THR A 249 -26.37 -13.01 -43.13
N ARG A 250 -27.37 -12.12 -43.28
CA ARG A 250 -27.41 -10.84 -42.55
C ARG A 250 -27.28 -11.06 -41.03
N THR A 251 -27.98 -12.06 -40.48
CA THR A 251 -27.93 -12.39 -39.04
C THR A 251 -26.54 -12.86 -38.61
N GLN A 252 -25.88 -13.75 -39.38
CA GLN A 252 -24.51 -14.18 -39.11
C GLN A 252 -23.51 -13.02 -39.17
N ARG A 253 -23.69 -12.05 -40.10
CA ARG A 253 -22.85 -10.86 -40.19
C ARG A 253 -22.97 -9.99 -38.92
N TRP A 254 -24.18 -9.79 -38.40
CA TRP A 254 -24.39 -9.08 -37.14
C TRP A 254 -23.81 -9.83 -35.93
N ILE A 255 -24.04 -11.15 -35.82
CA ILE A 255 -23.45 -11.98 -34.75
C ILE A 255 -21.92 -11.93 -34.81
N SER A 256 -21.32 -11.98 -35.99
CA SER A 256 -19.86 -11.86 -36.18
C SER A 256 -19.34 -10.47 -35.79
N ALA A 257 -20.05 -9.41 -36.15
CA ALA A 257 -19.70 -8.04 -35.76
C ALA A 257 -19.76 -7.84 -34.25
N ILE A 258 -20.79 -8.37 -33.58
CA ILE A 258 -20.92 -8.37 -32.11
C ILE A 258 -19.76 -9.18 -31.50
N LEU A 259 -19.52 -10.41 -31.95
CA LEU A 259 -18.44 -11.27 -31.44
C LEU A 259 -17.07 -10.58 -31.55
N VAL A 260 -16.72 -10.05 -32.73
CA VAL A 260 -15.45 -9.36 -32.94
C VAL A 260 -15.39 -8.08 -32.11
N GLY A 261 -16.46 -7.29 -32.04
CA GLY A 261 -16.52 -6.09 -31.20
C GLY A 261 -16.30 -6.39 -29.72
N THR A 262 -16.96 -7.41 -29.17
CA THR A 262 -16.78 -7.85 -27.77
C THR A 262 -15.36 -8.36 -27.52
N LEU A 263 -14.79 -9.16 -28.43
CA LEU A 263 -13.41 -9.64 -28.29
C LEU A 263 -12.38 -8.50 -28.43
N SER A 264 -12.63 -7.53 -29.32
CA SER A 264 -11.80 -6.33 -29.44
C SER A 264 -11.84 -5.48 -28.17
N LEU A 265 -13.02 -5.33 -27.54
CA LEU A 265 -13.15 -4.66 -26.26
C LEU A 265 -12.44 -5.43 -25.13
N ALA A 266 -12.54 -6.76 -25.11
CA ALA A 266 -11.85 -7.62 -24.14
C ALA A 266 -10.31 -7.53 -24.23
N ILE A 267 -9.76 -7.19 -25.40
CA ILE A 267 -8.32 -6.89 -25.58
C ILE A 267 -8.05 -5.43 -25.19
N ALA A 268 -8.80 -4.48 -25.75
CA ALA A 268 -8.48 -3.06 -25.66
C ALA A 268 -8.75 -2.45 -24.28
N ALA A 269 -9.81 -2.86 -23.58
CA ALA A 269 -10.18 -2.31 -22.28
C ALA A 269 -9.11 -2.53 -21.18
N PRO A 270 -8.62 -3.76 -20.90
CA PRO A 270 -7.57 -3.94 -19.89
C PRO A 270 -6.26 -3.24 -20.27
N MET A 271 -5.95 -3.16 -21.57
CA MET A 271 -4.77 -2.44 -22.06
C MET A 271 -4.90 -0.92 -21.89
N ALA A 272 -6.07 -0.34 -22.17
CA ALA A 272 -6.35 1.07 -21.92
C ALA A 272 -6.34 1.42 -20.43
N ILE A 273 -6.86 0.52 -19.57
CA ILE A 273 -6.78 0.64 -18.11
C ILE A 273 -5.33 0.63 -17.64
N ALA A 274 -4.50 -0.31 -18.10
CA ALA A 274 -3.08 -0.37 -17.77
C ALA A 274 -2.30 0.86 -18.26
N ALA A 275 -2.61 1.37 -19.45
CA ALA A 275 -2.01 2.58 -20.00
C ALA A 275 -2.37 3.84 -19.19
N ARG A 276 -3.64 3.95 -18.74
CA ARG A 276 -4.09 5.01 -17.84
C ARG A 276 -3.34 4.95 -16.51
N TYR A 277 -3.29 3.78 -15.87
CA TYR A 277 -2.57 3.62 -14.60
C TYR A 277 -1.10 4.03 -14.71
N ALA A 278 -0.38 3.61 -15.76
CA ALA A 278 1.00 4.01 -15.99
C ALA A 278 1.18 5.53 -16.22
N HIS A 279 0.17 6.20 -16.80
CA HIS A 279 0.18 7.65 -16.98
C HIS A 279 -0.07 8.40 -15.66
N ASP A 280 -1.10 8.00 -14.92
CA ASP A 280 -1.48 8.62 -13.64
C ASP A 280 -0.36 8.41 -12.60
N GLU A 281 0.27 7.24 -12.60
CA GLU A 281 1.48 6.92 -11.82
C GLU A 281 2.66 7.84 -12.16
N ALA A 282 2.99 7.98 -13.45
CA ALA A 282 4.08 8.88 -13.89
C ALA A 282 3.81 10.34 -13.50
N ALA A 283 2.55 10.79 -13.59
CA ALA A 283 2.12 12.13 -13.21
C ALA A 283 2.22 12.35 -11.69
N ALA A 284 1.80 11.38 -10.87
CA ALA A 284 1.92 11.46 -9.42
C ALA A 284 3.39 11.53 -8.96
N LEU A 285 4.26 10.68 -9.54
CA LEU A 285 5.70 10.73 -9.27
C LEU A 285 6.36 12.02 -9.71
N GLY A 286 5.95 12.60 -10.84
CA GLY A 286 6.47 13.88 -11.32
C GLY A 286 6.13 15.06 -10.39
N LYS A 287 5.10 14.94 -9.54
CA LYS A 287 4.77 15.93 -8.50
C LYS A 287 5.63 15.78 -7.25
N ILE A 288 5.66 14.58 -6.67
CA ILE A 288 6.34 14.32 -5.38
C ILE A 288 7.86 14.35 -5.53
N PHE A 289 8.37 13.69 -6.56
CA PHE A 289 9.79 13.53 -6.85
C PHE A 289 10.18 14.36 -8.07
N SER A 290 9.69 15.61 -8.09
CA SER A 290 10.04 16.57 -9.14
C SER A 290 11.55 16.80 -9.22
N GLU A 291 12.05 17.33 -10.34
CA GLU A 291 13.43 17.80 -10.45
C GLU A 291 13.62 19.13 -9.71
N SER A 292 13.30 19.13 -8.42
CA SER A 292 13.50 20.24 -7.49
C SER A 292 14.98 20.57 -7.34
N ARG A 293 15.27 21.82 -7.02
CA ARG A 293 16.61 22.29 -6.69
C ARG A 293 16.82 22.14 -5.19
N SER A 294 17.91 21.50 -4.80
CA SER A 294 18.42 21.49 -3.43
C SER A 294 19.90 21.84 -3.47
N GLY A 295 20.34 22.70 -2.55
CA GLY A 295 21.74 23.08 -2.41
C GLY A 295 22.60 22.02 -1.72
N THR A 296 21.97 21.00 -1.12
CA THR A 296 22.64 20.03 -0.23
C THR A 296 22.64 18.60 -0.78
N ARG A 297 21.86 18.29 -1.82
CA ARG A 297 21.79 16.94 -2.40
C ARG A 297 23.07 16.55 -3.16
N PRO A 298 23.48 15.27 -3.16
CA PRO A 298 24.64 14.81 -3.92
C PRO A 298 24.38 14.82 -5.43
N ALA A 299 25.40 15.21 -6.20
CA ALA A 299 25.36 15.14 -7.67
C ALA A 299 25.63 13.69 -8.14
N ILE A 300 24.58 12.97 -8.53
CA ILE A 300 24.63 11.58 -9.01
C ILE A 300 23.97 11.48 -10.38
N ASP A 301 24.64 10.85 -11.35
CA ASP A 301 24.02 10.53 -12.65
C ASP A 301 23.15 9.27 -12.55
N TYR A 302 21.84 9.49 -12.42
CA TYR A 302 20.83 8.43 -12.33
C TYR A 302 20.45 7.79 -13.67
N ASN A 303 21.15 8.08 -14.78
CA ASN A 303 20.97 7.36 -16.06
C ASN A 303 21.64 5.97 -16.09
N GLN A 304 22.33 5.61 -15.00
CA GLN A 304 23.17 4.43 -14.87
C GLN A 304 22.39 3.25 -14.27
N SER A 305 23.04 2.10 -14.03
CA SER A 305 22.40 0.99 -13.33
C SER A 305 22.29 1.28 -11.83
N VAL A 306 21.32 0.67 -11.15
CA VAL A 306 21.12 0.82 -9.69
C VAL A 306 22.38 0.43 -8.90
N ASP A 307 23.10 -0.60 -9.34
CA ASP A 307 24.35 -1.02 -8.69
C ASP A 307 25.48 -0.01 -8.91
N GLU A 308 25.50 0.71 -10.03
CA GLU A 308 26.50 1.76 -10.29
C GLU A 308 26.23 3.01 -9.45
N ILE A 309 24.97 3.44 -9.40
CA ILE A 309 24.49 4.52 -8.51
C ILE A 309 24.93 4.27 -7.06
N TRP A 310 24.71 3.04 -6.55
CA TRP A 310 25.07 2.69 -5.17
C TRP A 310 26.55 2.33 -4.97
N ARG A 311 27.31 2.03 -6.03
CA ARG A 311 28.79 1.95 -5.95
C ARG A 311 29.41 3.31 -5.67
N GLN A 312 28.90 4.38 -6.28
CA GLN A 312 29.38 5.75 -6.08
C GLN A 312 29.02 6.30 -4.69
N LYS A 313 27.95 5.78 -4.08
CA LYS A 313 27.46 6.18 -2.76
C LYS A 313 27.22 4.93 -1.87
N PRO A 314 28.27 4.38 -1.22
CA PRO A 314 28.16 3.13 -0.43
C PRO A 314 27.34 3.28 0.86
N ARG A 315 27.10 4.51 1.31
CA ARG A 315 26.20 4.85 2.41
C ARG A 315 25.42 6.11 2.05
N VAL A 316 24.10 6.07 2.24
CA VAL A 316 23.18 7.19 2.01
C VAL A 316 22.51 7.57 3.33
N ASN A 317 22.41 8.86 3.61
CA ASN A 317 21.74 9.38 4.80
C ASN A 317 20.47 10.14 4.38
N VAL A 318 19.31 9.66 4.78
CA VAL A 318 18.01 10.30 4.46
C VAL A 318 17.40 10.87 5.74
N LEU A 319 17.11 12.16 5.75
CA LEU A 319 16.37 12.82 6.83
C LEU A 319 14.86 12.62 6.64
N LEU A 320 14.24 11.91 7.56
CA LEU A 320 12.80 11.73 7.67
C LEU A 320 12.26 12.81 8.63
N VAL A 321 11.34 13.63 8.13
CA VAL A 321 10.76 14.75 8.88
C VAL A 321 9.25 14.55 9.02
N GLY A 322 8.73 14.72 10.23
CA GLY A 322 7.31 14.91 10.48
C GLY A 322 7.03 16.38 10.75
N GLY A 323 6.29 17.04 9.86
CA GLY A 323 5.80 18.40 10.07
C GLY A 323 4.48 18.41 10.84
N ASP A 324 4.26 19.40 11.71
CA ASP A 324 2.98 19.54 12.45
C ASP A 324 1.85 20.16 11.59
N ASP A 325 1.87 19.86 10.29
CA ASP A 325 0.91 20.37 9.31
C ASP A 325 -0.19 19.34 8.99
N SER A 326 -1.28 19.83 8.41
CA SER A 326 -2.42 19.05 7.91
C SER A 326 -3.18 19.86 6.86
N SER A 327 -4.10 19.20 6.14
CA SER A 327 -5.02 19.90 5.24
C SER A 327 -5.95 20.91 5.93
N SER A 328 -6.14 20.82 7.25
CA SER A 328 -6.90 21.79 8.05
C SER A 328 -6.06 22.97 8.55
N ARG A 329 -4.78 22.75 8.89
CA ARG A 329 -3.87 23.76 9.44
C ARG A 329 -3.15 24.57 8.37
N ASN A 330 -2.68 23.89 7.33
CA ASN A 330 -2.00 24.47 6.16
C ASN A 330 -0.80 25.38 6.51
N TYR A 331 -0.12 25.12 7.63
CA TYR A 331 0.98 25.94 8.16
C TYR A 331 2.13 26.09 7.18
N ARG A 332 2.40 25.08 6.33
CA ARG A 332 3.42 25.17 5.26
C ARG A 332 3.11 26.28 4.26
N ALA A 333 1.85 26.54 3.93
CA ALA A 333 1.48 27.62 3.01
C ALA A 333 1.69 29.02 3.62
N HIS A 334 1.73 29.09 4.96
CA HIS A 334 1.98 30.31 5.73
C HIS A 334 3.45 30.45 6.19
N GLY A 335 4.27 29.42 6.01
CA GLY A 335 5.67 29.38 6.46
C GLY A 335 5.85 29.03 7.94
N GLU A 336 4.77 28.62 8.62
CA GLU A 336 4.70 28.44 10.09
C GLU A 336 4.95 26.98 10.53
N MET A 337 5.23 26.07 9.58
CA MET A 337 5.39 24.64 9.85
C MET A 337 6.64 24.34 10.68
N ASN A 338 6.43 23.93 11.93
CA ASN A 338 7.45 23.34 12.79
C ASN A 338 7.64 21.84 12.52
N THR A 339 8.85 21.34 12.80
CA THR A 339 9.19 19.92 12.60
C THR A 339 9.30 19.17 13.91
N ASP A 340 8.29 18.35 14.19
CA ASP A 340 8.07 17.69 15.47
C ASP A 340 8.74 16.31 15.57
N THR A 341 9.09 15.73 14.41
CA THR A 341 9.82 14.47 14.30
C THR A 341 10.97 14.65 13.33
N MET A 342 12.19 14.33 13.77
CA MET A 342 13.40 14.41 12.95
C MET A 342 14.21 13.13 13.14
N MET A 343 14.40 12.37 12.07
CA MET A 343 15.15 11.11 12.12
C MET A 343 16.07 10.97 10.91
N VAL A 344 17.31 10.52 11.10
CA VAL A 344 18.21 10.18 9.99
C VAL A 344 18.27 8.68 9.83
N ALA A 345 17.82 8.18 8.69
CA ALA A 345 18.08 6.81 8.25
C ALA A 345 19.46 6.77 7.55
N SER A 346 20.48 6.28 8.27
CA SER A 346 21.80 6.04 7.70
C SER A 346 21.90 4.61 7.18
N ILE A 347 21.88 4.44 5.86
CA ILE A 347 21.69 3.16 5.19
C ILE A 347 22.96 2.78 4.43
N ASP A 348 23.51 1.60 4.72
CA ASP A 348 24.52 0.94 3.89
C ASP A 348 23.88 0.47 2.58
N THR A 349 24.33 1.00 1.43
CA THR A 349 23.61 0.78 0.17
C THR A 349 23.87 -0.61 -0.43
N GLN A 350 24.94 -1.29 -0.02
CA GLN A 350 25.30 -2.63 -0.49
C GLN A 350 24.61 -3.74 0.30
N THR A 351 24.51 -3.59 1.63
CA THR A 351 23.91 -4.58 2.54
C THR A 351 22.47 -4.27 2.94
N GLY A 352 22.06 -2.99 2.89
CA GLY A 352 20.78 -2.51 3.45
C GLY A 352 20.82 -2.24 4.96
N ASN A 353 21.94 -2.48 5.64
CA ASN A 353 22.06 -2.29 7.08
C ASN A 353 21.83 -0.82 7.44
N THR A 354 20.86 -0.59 8.34
CA THR A 354 20.31 0.74 8.61
C THR A 354 20.43 1.10 10.08
N THR A 355 20.87 2.33 10.36
CA THR A 355 20.78 2.95 11.69
C THR A 355 19.81 4.14 11.61
N ILE A 356 18.70 4.06 12.35
CA ILE A 356 17.72 5.14 12.52
C ILE A 356 18.14 5.99 13.72
N ILE A 357 18.62 7.21 13.47
CA ILE A 357 19.08 8.14 14.50
C ILE A 357 17.99 9.17 14.73
N GLN A 358 17.43 9.26 15.93
CA GLN A 358 16.35 10.19 16.23
C GLN A 358 16.85 11.42 16.99
N ILE A 359 16.46 12.59 16.50
CA ILE A 359 16.82 13.90 17.06
C ILE A 359 15.59 14.44 17.81
N PRO A 360 15.69 14.76 19.11
CA PRO A 360 14.58 15.34 19.85
C PRO A 360 14.33 16.77 19.36
N ARG A 361 13.05 17.15 19.27
CA ARG A 361 12.63 18.42 18.69
C ARG A 361 13.17 19.66 19.41
N ASN A 362 13.43 19.52 20.72
CA ASN A 362 13.94 20.55 21.63
C ASN A 362 15.47 20.57 21.74
N LEU A 363 16.20 20.06 20.74
CA LEU A 363 17.65 20.20 20.66
C LEU A 363 18.00 21.68 20.41
N ALA A 364 18.57 22.34 21.42
CA ALA A 364 18.98 23.74 21.35
C ALA A 364 20.36 23.91 20.67
N SER A 365 20.66 25.12 20.17
CA SER A 365 21.99 25.48 19.64
C SER A 365 22.47 24.62 18.46
N LEU A 366 21.55 24.21 17.57
CA LEU A 366 21.85 23.32 16.44
C LEU A 366 22.98 23.90 15.57
N PRO A 367 24.16 23.23 15.47
CA PRO A 367 25.34 23.79 14.81
C PRO A 367 25.19 23.71 13.30
N PHE A 368 25.81 24.64 12.57
CA PHE A 368 25.91 24.58 11.11
C PHE A 368 27.39 24.47 10.69
N PRO A 369 27.71 23.82 9.55
CA PRO A 369 29.09 23.70 9.05
C PRO A 369 29.75 25.06 8.85
N GLU A 370 31.04 25.19 9.17
CA GLU A 370 31.78 26.47 9.14
C GLU A 370 31.76 27.19 7.79
N ASP A 371 31.68 26.44 6.69
CA ASP A 371 31.60 26.95 5.32
C ASP A 371 30.19 27.36 4.89
N SER A 372 29.16 26.96 5.65
CA SER A 372 27.76 27.24 5.32
C SER A 372 27.38 28.72 5.52
N PRO A 373 26.46 29.26 4.71
CA PRO A 373 25.90 30.59 4.94
C PRO A 373 25.21 30.74 6.30
N LEU A 374 24.56 29.69 6.80
CA LEU A 374 23.87 29.70 8.09
C LEU A 374 24.85 29.82 9.28
N HIS A 375 26.07 29.29 9.20
CA HIS A 375 27.08 29.50 10.24
C HIS A 375 27.51 30.97 10.37
N LYS A 376 27.43 31.75 9.29
CA LYS A 376 27.72 33.20 9.34
C LYS A 376 26.63 34.00 10.06
N ILE A 377 25.39 33.49 10.05
CA ILE A 377 24.24 34.06 10.77
C ILE A 377 24.23 33.56 12.22
N TYR A 378 24.50 32.25 12.41
CA TYR A 378 24.44 31.52 13.67
C TYR A 378 25.80 30.87 14.01
N PRO A 379 26.84 31.65 14.33
CA PRO A 379 28.21 31.14 14.55
C PRO A 379 28.37 30.32 15.83
N LYS A 380 27.33 30.26 16.69
CA LYS A 380 27.26 29.41 17.89
C LYS A 380 26.19 28.32 17.76
N GLY A 381 25.76 28.02 16.54
CA GLY A 381 24.55 27.25 16.27
C GLY A 381 23.28 28.08 16.42
N PHE A 382 22.15 27.49 16.03
CA PHE A 382 20.82 28.10 16.06
C PHE A 382 20.41 28.40 17.51
N SER A 383 20.65 29.64 17.94
CA SER A 383 20.45 30.11 19.32
C SER A 383 20.44 31.64 19.36
N ASN A 384 19.66 32.21 20.28
CA ASN A 384 19.75 33.63 20.68
C ASN A 384 20.69 33.86 21.89
N GLY A 385 21.38 32.83 22.36
CA GLY A 385 22.22 32.84 23.56
C GLY A 385 21.56 32.26 24.82
N HIS A 386 20.26 31.94 24.78
CA HIS A 386 19.54 31.22 25.83
C HIS A 386 19.24 29.79 25.35
N GLY A 387 19.65 28.78 26.12
CA GLY A 387 19.55 27.37 25.74
C GLY A 387 18.18 26.73 25.99
N ASP A 388 17.26 27.47 26.61
CA ASP A 388 15.91 27.06 26.99
C ASP A 388 14.79 27.77 26.19
N ASP A 389 15.15 28.60 25.21
CA ASP A 389 14.22 29.30 24.33
C ASP A 389 13.68 28.36 23.23
N SER A 390 12.36 28.13 23.23
CA SER A 390 11.68 27.25 22.29
C SER A 390 11.76 27.69 20.83
N ASP A 391 11.89 28.99 20.59
CA ASP A 391 11.94 29.55 19.24
C ASP A 391 13.29 29.26 18.56
N PHE A 392 14.28 28.83 19.36
CA PHE A 392 15.64 28.50 18.92
C PHE A 392 15.99 27.01 19.10
N PHE A 393 14.98 26.14 19.14
CA PHE A 393 15.17 24.69 19.08
C PHE A 393 15.15 24.18 17.63
N ALA A 394 15.66 22.95 17.43
CA ALA A 394 15.75 22.31 16.13
C ALA A 394 14.42 22.23 15.36
N ASN A 395 13.27 22.18 16.03
CA ASN A 395 11.94 22.17 15.39
C ASN A 395 11.61 23.45 14.61
N ALA A 396 12.12 24.60 15.05
CA ALA A 396 11.85 25.92 14.46
C ALA A 396 12.80 26.26 13.29
N VAL A 397 13.89 25.52 13.10
CA VAL A 397 14.88 25.79 12.04
C VAL A 397 14.24 25.81 10.65
N TRP A 398 13.24 24.94 10.39
CA TRP A 398 12.54 24.92 9.10
C TRP A 398 11.82 26.24 8.84
N SER A 399 10.92 26.64 9.73
CA SER A 399 10.08 27.84 9.60
C SER A 399 10.92 29.11 9.62
N THR A 400 11.86 29.26 10.56
CA THR A 400 12.76 30.41 10.65
C THR A 400 13.59 30.59 9.37
N VAL A 401 14.25 29.55 8.86
CA VAL A 401 15.06 29.71 7.64
C VAL A 401 14.19 29.88 6.39
N GLN A 402 13.02 29.26 6.33
CA GLN A 402 12.06 29.43 5.24
C GLN A 402 11.57 30.89 5.11
N ASN A 403 11.36 31.58 6.24
CA ASN A 403 10.80 32.92 6.28
C ASN A 403 11.88 34.01 6.23
N ASP A 404 12.88 33.92 7.11
CA ASP A 404 13.80 35.02 7.39
C ASP A 404 15.14 34.91 6.65
N HIS A 405 15.54 33.69 6.26
CA HIS A 405 16.90 33.41 5.78
C HIS A 405 16.97 32.61 4.46
N LYS A 406 15.86 32.51 3.71
CA LYS A 406 15.78 31.75 2.45
C LYS A 406 16.87 32.14 1.43
N ASP A 407 17.20 33.44 1.35
CA ASP A 407 18.18 33.96 0.38
C ASP A 407 19.61 33.51 0.72
N ALA A 408 19.89 33.18 1.99
CA ALA A 408 21.17 32.62 2.42
C ALA A 408 21.36 31.17 1.92
N MET A 409 20.27 30.45 1.60
CA MET A 409 20.32 29.06 1.13
C MET A 409 20.56 28.95 -0.40
N GLY A 410 20.56 30.07 -1.11
CA GLY A 410 20.81 30.12 -2.55
C GLY A 410 19.67 29.52 -3.39
N ALA A 411 20.02 28.90 -4.52
CA ALA A 411 19.04 28.38 -5.48
C ALA A 411 18.48 27.00 -5.07
N THR A 412 17.66 26.99 -4.01
CA THR A 412 16.91 25.82 -3.53
C THR A 412 15.41 26.09 -3.56
N ASP A 413 14.61 25.03 -3.75
CA ASP A 413 13.16 25.08 -3.66
C ASP A 413 12.68 24.74 -2.22
N TYR A 414 13.58 24.26 -1.34
CA TYR A 414 13.29 23.84 0.03
C TYR A 414 14.32 24.38 1.05
N PRO A 415 14.41 25.71 1.27
CA PRO A 415 15.43 26.31 2.13
C PRO A 415 15.36 25.84 3.59
N GLY A 416 14.16 25.67 4.17
CA GLY A 416 14.01 25.12 5.53
C GLY A 416 14.46 23.66 5.65
N ALA A 417 14.27 22.86 4.61
CA ALA A 417 14.73 21.46 4.57
C ALA A 417 16.25 21.39 4.44
N ASP A 418 16.84 22.14 3.51
CA ASP A 418 18.30 22.23 3.32
C ASP A 418 18.99 22.73 4.60
N ALA A 419 18.37 23.67 5.34
CA ALA A 419 18.86 24.14 6.64
C ALA A 419 18.90 23.03 7.70
N LEU A 420 17.83 22.26 7.84
CA LEU A 420 17.82 21.10 8.74
C LEU A 420 18.82 20.02 8.32
N LYS A 421 18.99 19.76 7.02
CA LYS A 421 20.00 18.81 6.51
C LYS A 421 21.41 19.22 6.93
N LEU A 422 21.75 20.51 6.80
CA LEU A 422 23.03 21.05 7.28
C LEU A 422 23.16 20.95 8.80
N GLY A 423 22.14 21.39 9.53
CA GLY A 423 22.18 21.48 11.00
C GLY A 423 22.25 20.13 11.70
N ILE A 424 21.36 19.21 11.31
CA ILE A 424 21.36 17.82 11.81
C ILE A 424 22.61 17.08 11.32
N GLY A 425 23.05 17.34 10.09
CA GLY A 425 24.27 16.76 9.55
C GLY A 425 25.49 17.10 10.40
N GLU A 426 25.70 18.38 10.70
CA GLU A 426 26.78 18.85 11.56
C GLU A 426 26.64 18.33 13.00
N ALA A 427 25.43 18.34 13.57
CA ALA A 427 25.17 17.80 14.91
C ALA A 427 25.55 16.32 15.05
N LEU A 428 25.30 15.51 14.01
CA LEU A 428 25.56 14.06 14.00
C LEU A 428 26.92 13.67 13.40
N GLY A 429 27.60 14.58 12.70
CA GLY A 429 28.84 14.28 11.96
C GLY A 429 28.58 13.47 10.68
N LEU A 430 27.43 13.71 10.04
CA LEU A 430 26.99 13.03 8.81
C LEU A 430 26.68 14.06 7.72
N ASN A 431 27.01 13.76 6.46
CA ASN A 431 26.42 14.49 5.35
C ASN A 431 25.02 13.91 5.06
N ILE A 432 23.98 14.73 5.17
CA ILE A 432 22.59 14.34 4.92
C ILE A 432 22.29 14.52 3.44
N ASP A 433 22.11 13.41 2.72
CA ASP A 433 22.04 13.42 1.26
C ASP A 433 20.68 13.88 0.73
N TYR A 434 19.60 13.41 1.37
CA TYR A 434 18.22 13.62 0.93
C TYR A 434 17.30 13.84 2.13
N PHE A 435 16.09 14.36 1.90
CA PHE A 435 15.02 14.37 2.89
C PHE A 435 13.70 13.82 2.34
N VAL A 436 12.85 13.36 3.25
CA VAL A 436 11.43 13.08 3.01
C VAL A 436 10.67 13.70 4.19
N MET A 437 9.81 14.68 3.91
CA MET A 437 8.90 15.28 4.88
C MET A 437 7.50 14.72 4.66
N LEU A 438 6.86 14.25 5.73
CA LEU A 438 5.47 13.82 5.78
C LEU A 438 4.70 14.74 6.73
N ASP A 439 3.53 15.20 6.31
CA ASP A 439 2.56 15.80 7.23
C ASP A 439 1.66 14.73 7.91
N ILE A 440 0.77 15.16 8.80
CA ILE A 440 -0.09 14.27 9.60
C ILE A 440 -1.07 13.48 8.72
N ASP A 441 -1.61 14.10 7.67
CA ASP A 441 -2.54 13.46 6.74
C ASP A 441 -1.80 12.52 5.78
N GLY A 442 -0.59 12.91 5.37
CA GLY A 442 0.34 12.13 4.56
C GLY A 442 0.72 10.82 5.23
N LEU A 443 1.05 10.84 6.53
CA LEU A 443 1.34 9.62 7.29
C LEU A 443 0.16 8.65 7.29
N GLN A 444 -1.06 9.14 7.54
CA GLN A 444 -2.27 8.31 7.56
C GLN A 444 -2.53 7.68 6.18
N LYS A 445 -2.60 8.52 5.13
CA LYS A 445 -2.86 8.08 3.76
C LYS A 445 -1.78 7.11 3.26
N PHE A 446 -0.51 7.35 3.58
CA PHE A 446 0.60 6.47 3.21
C PHE A 446 0.49 5.09 3.88
N VAL A 447 0.17 5.03 5.18
CA VAL A 447 -0.04 3.75 5.89
C VAL A 447 -1.22 2.98 5.29
N ASP A 448 -2.34 3.65 5.00
CA ASP A 448 -3.47 2.98 4.33
C ASP A 448 -3.12 2.52 2.91
N ALA A 449 -2.32 3.29 2.18
CA ALA A 449 -1.86 2.96 0.83
C ALA A 449 -0.93 1.73 0.79
N VAL A 450 -0.04 1.53 1.77
CA VAL A 450 0.73 0.26 1.88
C VAL A 450 -0.13 -0.92 2.37
N GLY A 451 -1.39 -0.67 2.73
CA GLY A 451 -2.35 -1.69 3.19
C GLY A 451 -2.34 -1.91 4.70
N GLY A 452 -2.09 -0.85 5.48
CA GLY A 452 -1.94 -0.89 6.93
C GLY A 452 -0.57 -1.41 7.38
N VAL A 453 -0.32 -1.33 8.69
CA VAL A 453 0.91 -1.82 9.35
C VAL A 453 0.54 -2.72 10.52
N THR A 454 1.44 -3.63 10.91
CA THR A 454 1.20 -4.49 12.08
C THR A 454 2.27 -4.26 13.13
N VAL A 455 1.87 -3.92 14.36
CA VAL A 455 2.75 -3.55 15.47
C VAL A 455 2.36 -4.27 16.76
N ASN A 456 3.29 -4.35 17.70
CA ASN A 456 2.97 -4.69 19.09
C ASN A 456 2.62 -3.42 19.86
N VAL A 457 1.54 -3.49 20.63
CA VAL A 457 1.09 -2.40 21.50
C VAL A 457 1.33 -2.85 22.95
N ASN A 458 2.38 -2.32 23.57
CA ASN A 458 2.86 -2.75 24.89
C ASN A 458 2.19 -1.98 26.05
N GLU A 459 1.48 -0.90 25.77
CA GLU A 459 0.78 -0.06 26.76
C GLU A 459 -0.51 0.50 26.14
N ARG A 460 -1.47 0.91 26.95
CA ARG A 460 -2.78 1.38 26.47
C ARG A 460 -2.67 2.83 26.00
N LEU A 461 -2.81 3.08 24.69
CA LEU A 461 -2.60 4.40 24.11
C LEU A 461 -3.92 5.14 23.90
N PRO A 462 -4.15 6.32 24.51
CA PRO A 462 -5.31 7.15 24.21
C PRO A 462 -5.30 7.66 22.76
N ILE A 463 -6.50 7.69 22.18
CA ILE A 463 -6.84 8.28 20.88
C ILE A 463 -7.54 9.61 21.17
N ALA A 464 -6.95 10.71 20.71
CA ALA A 464 -7.31 12.07 21.13
C ALA A 464 -7.28 12.25 22.66
N GLY A 465 -7.75 13.42 23.10
CA GLY A 465 -7.55 13.89 24.47
C GLY A 465 -6.16 14.47 24.70
N ASN A 466 -5.99 15.20 25.80
CA ASN A 466 -4.73 15.84 26.18
C ASN A 466 -4.53 15.83 27.71
N THR A 467 -3.38 16.30 28.17
CA THR A 467 -3.05 16.42 29.60
C THR A 467 -3.81 17.54 30.33
N GLU A 468 -4.64 18.31 29.62
CA GLU A 468 -5.40 19.46 30.14
C GLU A 468 -6.89 19.13 30.39
N GLY A 469 -7.26 17.85 30.35
CA GLY A 469 -8.60 17.38 30.74
C GLY A 469 -9.57 17.13 29.58
N LYS A 470 -9.11 17.20 28.32
CA LYS A 470 -9.88 16.66 27.18
C LYS A 470 -9.85 15.13 27.27
N GLU A 471 -10.97 14.51 27.59
CA GLU A 471 -11.11 13.05 27.65
C GLU A 471 -10.74 12.38 26.30
N PRO A 472 -10.01 11.25 26.30
CA PRO A 472 -9.75 10.48 25.08
C PRO A 472 -11.04 9.97 24.44
N THR A 473 -11.14 10.11 23.11
CA THR A 473 -12.30 9.63 22.34
C THR A 473 -12.30 8.12 22.11
N GLY A 474 -11.18 7.47 22.39
CA GLY A 474 -11.01 6.02 22.32
C GLY A 474 -9.60 5.61 22.74
N TYR A 475 -9.26 4.34 22.53
CA TYR A 475 -7.95 3.80 22.89
C TYR A 475 -7.45 2.78 21.85
N ILE A 476 -6.13 2.68 21.72
CA ILE A 476 -5.46 1.51 21.17
C ILE A 476 -5.10 0.63 22.36
N GLU A 477 -5.83 -0.47 22.51
CA GLU A 477 -5.66 -1.41 23.62
C GLU A 477 -4.33 -2.17 23.54
N ILE A 478 -3.88 -2.72 24.66
CA ILE A 478 -2.66 -3.54 24.74
C ILE A 478 -2.86 -4.84 23.96
N GLY A 479 -1.86 -5.25 23.18
CA GLY A 479 -1.87 -6.56 22.53
C GLY A 479 -0.77 -6.73 21.47
N PRO A 480 -0.33 -7.99 21.22
CA PRO A 480 0.61 -8.31 20.15
C PRO A 480 -0.06 -8.25 18.78
N ASP A 481 0.76 -8.15 17.73
CA ASP A 481 0.37 -8.38 16.34
C ASP A 481 -0.86 -7.57 15.86
N GLN A 482 -1.08 -6.37 16.39
CA GLN A 482 -2.22 -5.53 16.03
C GLN A 482 -2.02 -4.85 14.69
N HIS A 483 -2.96 -5.08 13.78
CA HIS A 483 -3.01 -4.42 12.49
C HIS A 483 -3.69 -3.04 12.60
N LEU A 484 -2.95 -1.98 12.30
CA LEU A 484 -3.38 -0.60 12.36
C LEU A 484 -3.52 -0.02 10.95
N ASN A 485 -4.66 0.62 10.70
CA ASN A 485 -4.87 1.53 9.57
C ASN A 485 -4.17 2.88 9.83
N GLY A 486 -4.18 3.78 8.84
CA GLY A 486 -3.51 5.08 8.91
C GLY A 486 -3.87 5.88 10.16
N TYR A 487 -5.17 6.02 10.45
CA TYR A 487 -5.67 6.71 11.63
C TYR A 487 -5.09 6.15 12.94
N ARG A 488 -5.15 4.83 13.16
CA ARG A 488 -4.63 4.23 14.41
C ARG A 488 -3.10 4.21 14.43
N ALA A 489 -2.42 4.10 13.30
CA ALA A 489 -0.97 4.17 13.22
C ALA A 489 -0.43 5.58 13.54
N MET A 490 -1.12 6.62 13.09
CA MET A 490 -0.81 8.00 13.47
C MET A 490 -1.00 8.21 14.98
N TRP A 491 -2.10 7.73 15.57
CA TRP A 491 -2.29 7.81 17.03
C TRP A 491 -1.26 6.99 17.82
N TYR A 492 -0.85 5.81 17.32
CA TYR A 492 0.24 5.02 17.91
C TYR A 492 1.57 5.81 17.98
N ALA A 493 1.89 6.57 16.92
CA ALA A 493 3.08 7.42 16.88
C ALA A 493 2.95 8.75 17.66
N ARG A 494 1.74 9.33 17.75
CA ARG A 494 1.50 10.64 18.40
C ARG A 494 1.19 10.58 19.88
N SER A 495 0.56 9.51 20.39
CA SER A 495 0.04 9.47 21.76
C SER A 495 1.15 9.75 22.80
N ARG A 496 0.86 10.61 23.79
CA ARG A 496 1.81 11.06 24.85
C ARG A 496 1.28 10.84 26.26
N SER A 497 -0.04 10.78 26.46
CA SER A 497 -0.73 11.01 27.74
C SER A 497 -0.50 9.95 28.84
N ALA A 498 0.28 8.89 28.56
CA ALA A 498 0.63 7.84 29.50
C ALA A 498 2.10 7.39 29.39
N SER A 499 2.96 8.10 28.63
CA SER A 499 4.28 7.59 28.23
C SER A 499 5.31 8.72 28.10
N THR A 500 6.60 8.42 28.31
CA THR A 500 7.67 9.42 28.20
C THR A 500 7.99 9.79 26.73
N ASP A 501 8.75 10.86 26.53
CA ASP A 501 9.24 11.28 25.20
C ASP A 501 10.06 10.16 24.51
N TYR A 502 10.82 9.39 25.30
CA TYR A 502 11.56 8.19 24.87
C TYR A 502 10.64 7.10 24.33
N ASP A 503 9.47 6.90 24.94
CA ASP A 503 8.50 5.89 24.52
C ASP A 503 7.82 6.31 23.22
N ARG A 504 7.51 7.61 23.05
CA ARG A 504 7.02 8.18 21.78
C ARG A 504 8.03 7.97 20.65
N MET A 505 9.29 8.37 20.87
CA MET A 505 10.40 8.10 19.95
C MET A 505 10.53 6.60 19.65
N GLY A 506 10.32 5.74 20.65
CA GLY A 506 10.26 4.30 20.48
C GLY A 506 9.19 3.83 19.51
N ARG A 507 7.92 4.21 19.75
CA ARG A 507 6.80 3.86 18.88
C ARG A 507 6.99 4.36 17.45
N GLN A 508 7.58 5.54 17.26
CA GLN A 508 7.89 6.05 15.92
C GLN A 508 8.92 5.15 15.18
N SER A 509 9.98 4.68 15.84
CA SER A 509 10.90 3.68 15.26
C SER A 509 10.19 2.36 14.93
N CYS A 510 9.28 1.90 15.80
CA CYS A 510 8.49 0.69 15.55
C CYS A 510 7.55 0.84 14.35
N LEU A 511 6.95 2.02 14.16
CA LEU A 511 6.11 2.32 13.01
C LEU A 511 6.92 2.30 11.70
N ILE A 512 8.08 2.96 11.66
CA ILE A 512 8.98 2.94 10.48
C ILE A 512 9.38 1.50 10.14
N LYS A 513 9.68 0.67 11.15
CA LYS A 513 10.02 -0.74 10.95
C LYS A 513 8.83 -1.57 10.46
N ALA A 514 7.63 -1.33 10.97
CA ALA A 514 6.42 -2.01 10.50
C ALA A 514 6.04 -1.63 9.06
N VAL A 515 6.24 -0.37 8.66
CA VAL A 515 6.18 0.07 7.26
C VAL A 515 7.19 -0.70 6.41
N LEU A 516 8.46 -0.78 6.83
CA LEU A 516 9.51 -1.49 6.10
C LEU A 516 9.19 -2.99 5.93
N ASP A 517 8.61 -3.62 6.94
CA ASP A 517 8.19 -5.02 6.89
C ASP A 517 7.03 -5.26 5.90
N GLN A 518 6.17 -4.25 5.71
CA GLN A 518 5.02 -4.25 4.78
C GLN A 518 5.42 -3.96 3.32
N VAL A 519 6.48 -3.17 3.08
CA VAL A 519 6.93 -2.80 1.72
C VAL A 519 7.70 -3.95 1.06
N SER A 520 6.97 -4.84 0.40
CA SER A 520 7.51 -5.91 -0.44
C SER A 520 7.53 -5.51 -1.93
N PRO A 521 8.29 -6.22 -2.81
CA PRO A 521 8.22 -6.00 -4.26
C PRO A 521 6.79 -6.13 -4.82
N GLN A 522 5.98 -7.03 -4.25
CA GLN A 522 4.56 -7.17 -4.61
C GLN A 522 3.73 -5.99 -4.10
N THR A 523 4.00 -5.48 -2.89
CA THR A 523 3.32 -4.29 -2.33
C THR A 523 3.59 -3.08 -3.22
N VAL A 524 4.84 -2.87 -3.63
CA VAL A 524 5.22 -1.86 -4.62
C VAL A 524 4.41 -2.09 -5.91
N LEU A 525 4.58 -3.23 -6.60
CA LEU A 525 3.93 -3.48 -7.90
C LEU A 525 2.39 -3.41 -7.90
N THR A 526 1.72 -3.67 -6.78
CA THR A 526 0.25 -3.71 -6.70
C THR A 526 -0.40 -2.51 -6.05
N ARG A 527 0.36 -1.70 -5.30
CA ARG A 527 -0.17 -0.52 -4.58
C ARG A 527 0.54 0.78 -4.91
N PHE A 528 1.45 0.78 -5.90
CA PHE A 528 2.22 1.97 -6.22
C PHE A 528 1.37 3.21 -6.54
N GLU A 529 0.33 3.09 -7.37
CA GLU A 529 -0.63 4.17 -7.64
C GLU A 529 -1.27 4.70 -6.35
N ALA A 530 -1.70 3.80 -5.45
CA ALA A 530 -2.28 4.18 -4.17
C ALA A 530 -1.27 4.93 -3.28
N ILE A 531 -0.01 4.50 -3.27
CA ILE A 531 1.08 5.14 -2.52
C ILE A 531 1.38 6.53 -3.12
N ALA A 532 1.60 6.61 -4.44
CA ALA A 532 1.93 7.86 -5.13
C ALA A 532 0.76 8.87 -5.12
N SER A 533 -0.50 8.42 -5.13
CA SER A 533 -1.67 9.31 -5.01
C SER A 533 -1.92 9.75 -3.57
N ALA A 534 -1.76 8.86 -2.58
CA ALA A 534 -1.79 9.18 -1.16
C ALA A 534 -0.73 10.23 -0.78
N SER A 535 0.44 10.16 -1.41
CA SER A 535 1.58 11.02 -1.12
C SER A 535 1.55 12.42 -1.76
N GLY A 536 0.56 12.74 -2.60
CA GLY A 536 0.53 13.94 -3.47
C GLY A 536 1.01 15.27 -2.85
N ASP A 537 0.12 16.04 -2.24
CA ASP A 537 0.48 17.34 -1.63
C ASP A 537 1.07 17.21 -0.22
N MET A 538 1.08 15.98 0.32
CA MET A 538 1.32 15.64 1.74
C MET A 538 2.73 15.10 2.00
N VAL A 539 3.52 14.89 0.93
CA VAL A 539 4.91 14.42 0.98
C VAL A 539 5.78 15.36 0.16
N ILE A 540 6.90 15.79 0.75
CA ILE A 540 7.90 16.62 0.08
C ILE A 540 9.25 15.88 0.12
N SER A 541 9.98 15.90 -0.98
CA SER A 541 11.32 15.33 -1.05
C SER A 541 12.20 16.05 -2.09
N ASP A 542 13.51 16.03 -1.88
CA ASP A 542 14.53 16.41 -2.85
C ASP A 542 15.10 15.21 -3.64
N ILE A 543 14.58 14.00 -3.41
CA ILE A 543 14.93 12.78 -4.16
C ILE A 543 14.45 12.97 -5.62
N PRO A 544 15.36 13.00 -6.61
CA PRO A 544 14.98 13.15 -8.01
C PRO A 544 14.17 11.94 -8.51
N GLN A 545 13.23 12.15 -9.43
CA GLN A 545 12.43 11.07 -10.03
C GLN A 545 13.30 9.93 -10.60
N GLY A 546 14.46 10.28 -11.16
CA GLY A 546 15.43 9.32 -11.69
C GLY A 546 16.06 8.39 -10.65
N MET A 547 16.12 8.79 -9.38
CA MET A 547 16.68 7.98 -8.28
C MET A 547 15.68 6.97 -7.69
N LEU A 548 14.38 7.07 -7.99
CA LEU A 548 13.34 6.18 -7.46
C LEU A 548 13.60 4.68 -7.66
N PRO A 549 14.06 4.19 -8.83
CA PRO A 549 14.46 2.79 -9.02
C PRO A 549 15.52 2.33 -8.02
N ALA A 550 16.47 3.20 -7.69
CA ALA A 550 17.57 2.91 -6.79
C ALA A 550 17.09 2.87 -5.34
N PHE A 551 16.23 3.81 -4.94
CA PHE A 551 15.60 3.83 -3.61
C PHE A 551 14.63 2.67 -3.39
N VAL A 552 13.78 2.31 -4.37
CA VAL A 552 12.89 1.14 -4.28
C VAL A 552 13.69 -0.14 -4.09
N ALA A 553 14.76 -0.33 -4.87
CA ALA A 553 15.67 -1.47 -4.69
C ALA A 553 16.36 -1.46 -3.31
N LEU A 554 16.72 -0.27 -2.79
CA LEU A 554 17.33 -0.13 -1.48
C LEU A 554 16.36 -0.46 -0.33
N VAL A 555 15.11 0.03 -0.38
CA VAL A 555 14.08 -0.29 0.63
C VAL A 555 13.77 -1.79 0.65
N ILE A 556 13.67 -2.42 -0.53
CA ILE A 556 13.51 -3.89 -0.65
C ILE A 556 14.71 -4.63 -0.02
N ARG A 557 15.92 -4.10 -0.15
CA ARG A 557 17.15 -4.64 0.48
C ARG A 557 17.14 -4.45 2.00
N MET A 558 16.80 -3.26 2.48
CA MET A 558 16.69 -2.92 3.92
C MET A 558 15.71 -3.86 4.65
N ARG A 559 14.63 -4.30 3.99
CA ARG A 559 13.67 -5.27 4.54
C ARG A 559 14.31 -6.61 4.95
N GLY A 560 15.41 -7.02 4.30
CA GLY A 560 16.16 -8.24 4.66
C GLY A 560 17.39 -8.01 5.53
N ALA A 561 17.68 -6.77 5.92
CA ALA A 561 18.94 -6.36 6.53
C ALA A 561 18.82 -6.11 8.05
N ASN A 562 19.91 -5.67 8.69
CA ASN A 562 19.88 -5.26 10.09
C ASN A 562 19.29 -3.85 10.22
N VAL A 563 18.39 -3.61 11.18
CA VAL A 563 17.83 -2.29 11.48
C VAL A 563 18.01 -1.97 12.97
N ASN A 564 18.89 -0.99 13.24
CA ASN A 564 19.18 -0.48 14.57
C ASN A 564 18.63 0.94 14.73
N ARG A 565 18.44 1.37 15.99
CA ARG A 565 18.13 2.75 16.36
C ARG A 565 19.17 3.34 17.32
N LEU A 566 19.30 4.66 17.28
CA LEU A 566 19.98 5.48 18.29
C LEU A 566 19.00 6.58 18.71
N LEU A 567 18.72 6.71 20.01
CA LEU A 567 17.87 7.76 20.56
C LEU A 567 18.72 8.73 21.40
N PHE A 568 18.55 10.03 21.14
CA PHE A 568 19.02 11.08 22.03
C PHE A 568 17.87 11.47 22.96
N THR A 569 18.03 11.20 24.25
CA THR A 569 16.96 11.32 25.26
C THR A 569 17.51 12.00 26.50
N GLN A 570 16.78 13.00 27.00
CA GLN A 570 17.18 13.82 28.14
C GLN A 570 17.63 12.95 29.34
N GLY A 571 18.83 13.24 29.86
CA GLY A 571 19.40 12.55 31.03
C GLY A 571 19.85 11.11 30.79
N LYS A 572 19.79 10.58 29.56
CA LYS A 572 20.27 9.24 29.21
C LYS A 572 21.57 9.33 28.40
N ASN A 573 22.49 8.39 28.63
CA ASN A 573 23.74 8.24 27.86
C ASN A 573 24.60 9.51 27.73
N GLY A 574 24.51 10.44 28.69
CA GLY A 574 25.23 11.71 28.69
C GLY A 574 24.62 12.81 27.80
N PHE A 575 23.40 12.61 27.27
CA PHE A 575 22.70 13.59 26.44
C PHE A 575 21.84 14.54 27.27
N VAL A 576 21.93 15.84 26.96
CA VAL A 576 21.09 16.93 27.48
C VAL A 576 20.71 17.80 26.28
N ALA A 577 19.41 18.04 26.02
CA ALA A 577 18.99 18.73 24.79
C ALA A 577 19.24 20.25 24.82
N PHE A 578 19.24 20.85 26.02
CA PHE A 578 19.45 22.29 26.25
C PHE A 578 20.95 22.67 26.39
N ASP A 579 21.83 21.67 26.56
CA ASP A 579 23.29 21.81 26.59
C ASP A 579 23.95 20.58 25.92
N PRO A 580 23.79 20.43 24.59
CA PRO A 580 24.16 19.20 23.88
C PRO A 580 25.66 19.10 23.60
N ASN A 581 26.27 18.00 24.06
CA ASN A 581 27.64 17.65 23.69
C ASN A 581 27.68 17.00 22.29
N TYR A 582 27.76 17.81 21.23
CA TYR A 582 27.82 17.32 19.85
C TYR A 582 28.99 16.37 19.56
N SER A 583 30.14 16.55 20.21
CA SER A 583 31.28 15.64 20.08
C SER A 583 30.94 14.23 20.62
N LEU A 584 30.18 14.14 21.71
CA LEU A 584 29.65 12.87 22.22
C LEU A 584 28.61 12.28 21.25
N MET A 585 27.69 13.10 20.73
CA MET A 585 26.67 12.66 19.77
C MET A 585 27.30 12.05 18.52
N ARG A 586 28.29 12.72 17.92
CA ARG A 586 29.06 12.25 16.75
C ARG A 586 29.74 10.90 16.99
N ASN A 587 30.33 10.71 18.17
CA ASN A 587 30.94 9.42 18.54
C ASN A 587 29.87 8.32 18.69
N GLN A 588 28.76 8.59 19.38
CA GLN A 588 27.65 7.64 19.53
C GLN A 588 27.01 7.25 18.19
N VAL A 589 26.89 8.20 17.25
CA VAL A 589 26.44 7.96 15.86
C VAL A 589 27.40 7.04 15.12
N LYS A 590 28.70 7.32 15.17
CA LYS A 590 29.74 6.51 14.53
C LYS A 590 29.72 5.06 15.05
N ASP A 591 29.63 4.89 16.36
CA ASP A 591 29.56 3.58 17.00
C ASP A 591 28.27 2.85 16.63
N ALA A 592 27.11 3.54 16.62
CA ALA A 592 25.82 2.98 16.23
C ALA A 592 25.74 2.57 14.74
N ILE A 593 26.49 3.24 13.86
CA ILE A 593 26.63 2.88 12.45
C ILE A 593 27.53 1.66 12.26
N ALA A 594 28.67 1.60 12.97
CA ALA A 594 29.54 0.43 12.97
C ALA A 594 28.83 -0.81 13.52
N ASP A 595 28.04 -0.63 14.58
CA ASP A 595 27.24 -1.67 15.22
C ASP A 595 26.21 -2.32 14.29
N ALA A 596 25.56 -1.57 13.39
CA ALA A 596 24.55 -2.11 12.48
C ALA A 596 25.11 -3.17 11.51
N SER A 597 26.42 -3.15 11.25
CA SER A 597 27.10 -4.20 10.48
C SER A 597 27.52 -5.41 11.31
N ASN A 598 27.70 -5.24 12.62
CA ASN A 598 28.21 -6.27 13.54
C ASN A 598 27.10 -7.03 14.29
N VAL A 599 25.93 -6.40 14.49
CA VAL A 599 24.75 -7.02 15.12
C VAL A 599 24.03 -7.90 14.10
N SER A 600 24.06 -9.23 14.26
CA SER A 600 23.28 -10.14 13.40
C SER A 600 21.82 -10.26 13.88
N ASN A 601 21.02 -9.19 13.79
CA ASN A 601 19.58 -9.22 14.07
C ASN A 601 18.70 -9.58 12.86
N ARG A 602 19.23 -9.56 11.63
CA ARG A 602 18.68 -10.13 10.38
C ARG A 602 17.15 -10.03 10.21
N ASN A 603 16.58 -8.87 10.51
CA ASN A 603 15.15 -8.56 10.36
C ASN A 603 14.18 -9.73 10.62
N ARG A 604 14.12 -10.18 11.87
CA ARG A 604 12.82 -10.65 12.40
C ARG A 604 11.80 -9.51 12.19
N PRO A 605 10.56 -9.79 11.73
CA PRO A 605 9.51 -8.77 11.66
C PRO A 605 9.22 -8.25 13.07
N VAL A 606 8.62 -7.05 13.18
CA VAL A 606 8.15 -6.52 14.49
C VAL A 606 7.25 -7.54 15.20
N THR A 607 6.47 -8.27 14.42
CA THR A 607 5.47 -9.23 14.85
C THR A 607 5.96 -10.66 14.61
N SER A 608 5.92 -11.49 15.64
CA SER A 608 6.24 -12.91 15.49
C SER A 608 5.01 -13.61 14.93
N ALA A 609 4.97 -13.86 13.62
CA ALA A 609 3.88 -14.60 12.99
C ALA A 609 3.69 -15.96 13.68
N SER A 610 2.74 -16.01 14.62
CA SER A 610 2.48 -17.20 15.43
C SER A 610 2.04 -18.34 14.51
N PRO A 611 2.72 -19.50 14.51
CA PRO A 611 2.28 -20.64 13.72
C PRO A 611 0.89 -21.04 14.16
N ARG A 612 -0.09 -20.87 13.26
CA ARG A 612 -1.49 -21.29 13.42
C ARG A 612 -1.53 -22.65 14.13
N PRO A 613 -2.22 -22.78 15.28
CA PRO A 613 -2.12 -23.98 16.12
C PRO A 613 -2.57 -25.22 15.35
N SER A 614 -1.61 -26.03 14.94
CA SER A 614 -1.88 -27.33 14.33
C SER A 614 -2.37 -28.29 15.41
N ARG A 615 -3.57 -28.82 15.20
CA ARG A 615 -4.24 -29.75 16.12
C ARG A 615 -3.35 -30.95 16.46
N THR A 616 -3.06 -31.08 17.74
CA THR A 616 -2.99 -32.34 18.51
C THR A 616 -2.17 -33.49 17.93
N ALA A 617 -0.99 -33.71 18.53
CA ALA A 617 -0.51 -35.05 18.82
C ALA A 617 0.02 -35.08 20.26
N THR A 618 -0.65 -35.84 21.14
CA THR A 618 -0.27 -35.98 22.55
C THR A 618 1.02 -36.79 22.66
N ALA A 619 2.07 -36.19 23.22
CA ALA A 619 3.29 -36.91 23.61
C ALA A 619 3.69 -36.50 25.04
N THR A 620 3.99 -37.51 25.85
CA THR A 620 4.20 -37.44 27.31
C THR A 620 5.38 -36.54 27.70
N PRO A 621 5.29 -35.73 28.79
CA PRO A 621 6.37 -34.84 29.19
C PRO A 621 7.61 -35.59 29.69
N LYS A 622 8.75 -35.34 29.06
CA LYS A 622 10.09 -35.66 29.60
C LYS A 622 10.63 -34.41 30.31
N PRO A 623 11.15 -34.50 31.55
CA PRO A 623 11.70 -33.33 32.22
C PRO A 623 12.94 -32.82 31.47
N SER A 624 13.02 -31.50 31.29
CA SER A 624 14.19 -30.78 30.79
C SER A 624 14.45 -29.57 31.69
N PRO A 625 15.70 -29.10 31.75
CA PRO A 625 16.25 -28.51 32.96
C PRO A 625 15.83 -27.06 33.20
N THR A 626 16.03 -26.65 34.46
CA THR A 626 15.93 -25.29 34.99
C THR A 626 16.39 -24.22 33.98
N PRO A 627 15.63 -23.12 33.79
CA PRO A 627 16.07 -22.02 32.95
C PRO A 627 17.35 -21.42 33.54
N SER A 628 18.41 -21.34 32.73
CA SER A 628 19.56 -20.51 33.06
C SER A 628 19.11 -19.04 33.13
N PRO A 629 19.64 -18.25 34.07
CA PRO A 629 19.24 -16.85 34.20
C PRO A 629 19.55 -16.09 32.92
N SER A 630 18.61 -15.23 32.53
CA SER A 630 18.75 -14.31 31.41
C SER A 630 20.11 -13.59 31.49
N SER A 631 20.86 -13.60 30.39
CA SER A 631 22.12 -12.87 30.29
C SER A 631 21.85 -11.39 30.55
N SER A 632 22.41 -10.87 31.65
CA SER A 632 22.34 -9.46 32.02
C SER A 632 22.78 -8.58 30.84
N PRO A 633 22.17 -7.41 30.62
CA PRO A 633 22.51 -6.56 29.49
C PRO A 633 23.99 -6.14 29.60
N THR A 634 24.75 -6.39 28.53
CA THR A 634 26.12 -5.90 28.42
C THR A 634 26.12 -4.37 28.51
N PRO A 635 26.78 -3.75 29.51
CA PRO A 635 26.93 -2.31 29.53
C PRO A 635 27.78 -1.86 28.34
N THR A 636 27.57 -0.63 27.87
CA THR A 636 28.29 -0.01 26.73
C THR A 636 27.78 -0.38 25.32
N ARG A 637 26.46 -0.38 25.09
CA ARG A 637 25.90 -0.20 23.74
C ARG A 637 24.77 0.84 23.76
N VAL A 638 24.99 1.98 23.10
CA VAL A 638 24.03 3.10 23.03
C VAL A 638 22.98 2.85 21.95
N SER A 639 23.36 2.11 20.90
CA SER A 639 22.45 1.66 19.84
C SER A 639 21.65 0.42 20.28
N GLN A 640 20.44 0.27 19.75
CA GLN A 640 19.54 -0.85 20.03
C GLN A 640 18.96 -1.42 18.73
N SER A 641 18.78 -2.73 18.68
CA SER A 641 18.05 -3.41 17.60
C SER A 641 16.57 -2.96 17.59
N VAL A 642 16.04 -2.50 16.46
CA VAL A 642 14.65 -2.01 16.39
C VAL A 642 13.66 -3.14 16.61
N THR A 643 13.92 -4.33 16.08
CA THR A 643 13.05 -5.48 16.31
C THR A 643 12.95 -5.86 17.79
N ASP A 644 14.06 -5.81 18.53
CA ASP A 644 14.08 -6.28 19.93
C ASP A 644 13.36 -5.30 20.87
N VAL A 645 13.43 -3.99 20.60
CA VAL A 645 12.70 -2.97 21.38
C VAL A 645 11.20 -2.92 21.03
N CYS A 646 10.84 -3.32 19.81
CA CYS A 646 9.45 -3.38 19.35
C CYS A 646 8.79 -4.75 19.59
N ALA A 647 9.49 -5.69 20.24
CA ALA A 647 8.93 -6.97 20.65
C ALA A 647 7.79 -6.77 21.68
N TYR A 648 6.83 -7.71 21.69
CA TYR A 648 5.72 -7.66 22.64
C TYR A 648 6.20 -7.94 24.07
N ASN A 649 6.27 -6.87 24.86
CA ASN A 649 6.63 -6.84 26.27
C ASN A 649 5.64 -5.90 26.97
N PRO A 650 4.41 -6.37 27.25
CA PRO A 650 3.38 -5.50 27.80
C PRO A 650 3.77 -4.99 29.18
N VAL A 651 3.66 -3.68 29.38
CA VAL A 651 3.82 -3.06 30.70
C VAL A 651 2.65 -3.53 31.55
N GLN A 652 2.92 -4.14 32.72
CA GLN A 652 1.84 -4.48 33.65
C GLN A 652 1.20 -3.18 34.14
N PRO A 653 -0.15 -3.07 34.18
CA PRO A 653 -0.81 -1.93 34.78
C PRO A 653 -0.38 -1.83 36.25
N GLN A 654 0.08 -0.64 36.65
CA GLN A 654 0.38 -0.31 38.05
C GLN A 654 -0.90 0.05 38.81
#